data_AF-A0A820UHR4-F1
#
_entry.id   AF-A0A820UHR4-F1
#
_cell.length_a   1.000
_cell.length_b   1.000
_cell.length_c   1.000
_cell.angle_alpha   90.00
_cell.angle_beta   90.00
_cell.angle_gamma   90.00
#
_symmetry.space_group_name_H-M   'P 1'
#
loop_
_entity.id
_entity.type
_entity.pdbx_description
1 polymer ?
#
loop_
_entity_poly.entity_id
_entity_poly.type
_entity_poly.pdbx_seq_one_letter_code
_entity_poly.pdbx_strand_id
1 'polypeptide(L)'
;MCPDLHQCVHFQNDDKTHCTHYRHCRPNCKHGSYCVDFHDKDHIKKYKHPFPHPCLFTPYHCALHNKSLETSESGELSHDVEQHCREFAHVCHFGRHCTIQAPLHLEKSIHVPRSLCIFGTECAKLLQEEHLNTFTHFNIRDIRIPCKHADKCYTRRDPKHLAKFRHAITLQNSGIVPFYHLNRNINFAQNQSNNIARITNYVQLENWEQLPSDSIPQEIIDWLHTVQPVHRCNPEIFKSILIHGHVMSREYMEALKDPDFTANSILHHSRIQRIDALKLPIYAESAKKYITALVAKEYEKNGFPKIQSSEDVTSTQILSSDISTSVSRSAFIEKENIFLSHNISSADMNAIHKKTIEIAQASMKLHSNPAGIGYMRDKDLGTNKHVFSILGPHLGHNYGDVFIVFKREILHHPDANFSIQAATSYASGRTYNWRPWLGIAPESQEERIKLYHESKLHVSMPGYERAAALEMIATTSHFLKKKTMNIDLKMIIESCLEVDSHRSMEAHLPQLIPLDYIDHIYMAQNIFEWLDSDTDANQAMDAVFKDRITKTQHQGEVGAAESKFGSKPSSESRAEYQDFVVKKLIERFGKRDTHSLSTSMRGCAITVPSSNFKDNIALPLMISQSYLEQPLPEMPNNITTYIYWQVMNGDMILTLSNEQINSTERQPNLRCLICYVAPKPTFTDLNYHEQASYLNSGLPSQHHTFIHKGTYAAKSTVFYVGCNTDDYMSFCLEIQRSTNTVTLSHAGPNSIYNHEKISHRFTKSDLDVNTLEFIHVSAGVHTVPIRNLIVSCRKQFHLHPTYDKNFKKNSSSSFATAMSIDTQVTEPYHPLPSKVDNKESITLPDFFARMKFKRDTVVNQMKKTTLAKDDNSLLTPCFNSINCPIQFSKNGQDHNSKFSHPCRFAEHCRNPEPHLTHESRRVHMCHLDDKCQSLCDPIHRALFRHTNLPYFLIPCQFQGNCTNESDQHHIKYSHGERVLEEIQTTTSNGKQEFV
;
A
#
# COMPACT_ATOMS: atom_id res chain seq x y z
N MET A 1 -35.82 -25.00 16.76
CA MET A 1 -35.75 -24.88 18.24
C MET A 1 -36.45 -26.10 18.85
N CYS A 2 -36.14 -26.47 20.10
CA CYS A 2 -36.95 -27.50 20.78
C CYS A 2 -38.38 -26.97 20.94
N PRO A 3 -39.41 -27.75 20.58
CA PRO A 3 -40.81 -27.31 20.68
C PRO A 3 -41.22 -26.96 22.11
N ASP A 4 -40.60 -27.59 23.12
CA ASP A 4 -40.99 -27.45 24.53
C ASP A 4 -40.21 -26.34 25.27
N LEU A 5 -39.22 -25.71 24.62
CA LEU A 5 -38.42 -24.60 25.16
C LEU A 5 -38.03 -24.76 26.64
N HIS A 6 -38.63 -23.97 27.54
CA HIS A 6 -38.33 -23.94 28.99
C HIS A 6 -38.93 -25.12 29.76
N GLN A 7 -39.89 -25.82 29.15
CA GLN A 7 -40.59 -26.99 29.71
C GLN A 7 -39.97 -28.30 29.21
N CYS A 8 -38.82 -28.25 28.55
CA CYS A 8 -38.17 -29.42 28.00
C CYS A 8 -37.74 -30.39 29.11
N VAL A 9 -38.49 -31.49 29.24
CA VAL A 9 -38.22 -32.57 30.21
C VAL A 9 -36.86 -33.22 29.94
N HIS A 10 -36.43 -33.30 28.68
CA HIS A 10 -35.11 -33.85 28.31
C HIS A 10 -33.95 -32.97 28.81
N PHE A 11 -34.11 -31.64 28.79
CA PHE A 11 -33.13 -30.73 29.38
C PHE A 11 -33.12 -30.83 30.91
N GLN A 12 -34.29 -30.93 31.55
CA GLN A 12 -34.40 -31.10 33.00
C GLN A 12 -33.76 -32.41 33.49
N ASN A 13 -33.70 -33.42 32.62
CA ASN A 13 -33.11 -34.73 32.89
C ASN A 13 -31.65 -34.88 32.40
N ASP A 14 -30.98 -33.79 31.98
CA ASP A 14 -29.60 -33.82 31.46
C ASP A 14 -29.34 -34.84 30.33
N ASP A 15 -30.33 -35.03 29.45
CA ASP A 15 -30.21 -35.93 28.30
C ASP A 15 -29.14 -35.43 27.32
N LYS A 16 -27.96 -36.10 27.32
CA LYS A 16 -26.80 -35.72 26.49
C LYS A 16 -27.11 -35.68 24.99
N THR A 17 -27.97 -36.57 24.51
CA THR A 17 -28.40 -36.65 23.09
C THR A 17 -29.31 -35.49 22.70
N HIS A 18 -30.20 -35.10 23.60
CA HIS A 18 -31.05 -33.92 23.43
C HIS A 18 -30.27 -32.61 23.51
N CYS A 19 -29.41 -32.48 24.54
CA CYS A 19 -28.60 -31.30 24.81
C CYS A 19 -27.55 -31.02 23.72
N THR A 20 -27.12 -32.06 22.98
CA THR A 20 -26.25 -31.92 21.80
C THR A 20 -27.02 -31.44 20.56
N HIS A 21 -28.29 -31.80 20.41
CA HIS A 21 -29.12 -31.43 19.25
C HIS A 21 -29.81 -30.06 19.37
N TYR A 22 -30.20 -29.61 20.57
CA TYR A 22 -31.05 -28.42 20.73
C TYR A 22 -30.37 -27.24 21.46
N ARG A 23 -30.42 -26.04 20.86
CA ARG A 23 -29.73 -24.81 21.33
C ARG A 23 -30.17 -24.28 22.71
N HIS A 24 -31.31 -24.70 23.27
CA HIS A 24 -31.82 -24.14 24.53
C HIS A 24 -31.13 -24.71 25.77
N CYS A 25 -30.39 -25.82 25.64
CA CYS A 25 -29.59 -26.43 26.70
C CYS A 25 -28.20 -25.76 26.89
N ARG A 26 -27.88 -24.73 26.09
CA ARG A 26 -26.58 -24.04 26.11
C ARG A 26 -26.61 -22.86 27.09
N PRO A 27 -25.52 -22.59 27.82
CA PRO A 27 -25.42 -21.38 28.62
C PRO A 27 -25.55 -20.14 27.74
N ASN A 28 -26.23 -19.11 28.25
CA ASN A 28 -26.31 -17.83 27.55
C ASN A 28 -24.91 -17.22 27.39
N CYS A 29 -24.61 -16.67 26.22
CA CYS A 29 -23.40 -15.88 26.04
C CYS A 29 -23.45 -14.67 26.98
N LYS A 30 -22.37 -14.46 27.77
CA LYS A 30 -22.25 -13.33 28.70
C LYS A 30 -22.38 -11.95 28.03
N HIS A 31 -22.18 -11.90 26.72
CA HIS A 31 -22.25 -10.68 25.93
C HIS A 31 -23.57 -10.53 25.15
N GLY A 32 -24.42 -11.55 25.08
CA GLY A 32 -25.71 -11.47 24.36
C GLY A 32 -25.55 -10.98 22.92
N SER A 33 -26.27 -9.91 22.55
CA SER A 33 -26.18 -9.27 21.22
C SER A 33 -24.89 -8.47 20.99
N TYR A 34 -24.07 -8.28 22.02
CA TYR A 34 -22.80 -7.55 22.01
C TYR A 34 -21.57 -8.48 21.90
N CYS A 35 -21.79 -9.74 21.52
CA CYS A 35 -20.73 -10.74 21.42
C CYS A 35 -19.68 -10.33 20.37
N VAL A 36 -18.40 -10.28 20.76
CA VAL A 36 -17.26 -10.07 19.84
C VAL A 36 -16.68 -11.36 19.30
N ASP A 37 -16.86 -12.48 20.02
CA ASP A 37 -16.42 -13.81 19.60
C ASP A 37 -17.36 -14.44 18.56
N PHE A 38 -18.02 -13.63 17.73
CA PHE A 38 -19.06 -14.11 16.80
C PHE A 38 -18.50 -14.89 15.60
N HIS A 39 -17.21 -14.73 15.29
CA HIS A 39 -16.49 -15.56 14.32
C HIS A 39 -15.86 -16.82 14.92
N ASP A 40 -15.80 -16.94 16.25
CA ASP A 40 -15.32 -18.16 16.91
C ASP A 40 -16.41 -19.25 16.82
N LYS A 41 -16.15 -20.25 15.97
CA LYS A 41 -17.08 -21.36 15.72
C LYS A 41 -17.37 -22.18 16.98
N ASP A 42 -16.39 -22.34 17.86
CA ASP A 42 -16.55 -23.10 19.10
C ASP A 42 -17.34 -22.27 20.12
N HIS A 43 -17.10 -20.96 20.20
CA HIS A 43 -17.93 -20.05 20.99
C HIS A 43 -19.40 -20.07 20.56
N ILE A 44 -19.69 -19.87 19.27
CA ILE A 44 -21.06 -19.88 18.72
C ILE A 44 -21.75 -21.24 18.91
N LYS A 45 -21.00 -22.35 18.90
CA LYS A 45 -21.53 -23.67 19.21
C LYS A 45 -21.77 -23.88 20.70
N LYS A 46 -20.94 -23.32 21.58
CA LYS A 46 -21.00 -23.56 23.03
C LYS A 46 -22.04 -22.70 23.74
N TYR A 47 -22.30 -21.48 23.26
CA TYR A 47 -23.18 -20.52 23.91
C TYR A 47 -24.47 -20.24 23.13
N LYS A 48 -25.49 -19.75 23.82
CA LYS A 48 -26.73 -19.24 23.21
C LYS A 48 -26.65 -17.72 23.03
N HIS A 49 -27.03 -17.25 21.84
CA HIS A 49 -27.08 -15.84 21.46
C HIS A 49 -28.51 -15.42 21.08
N PRO A 50 -28.85 -14.12 21.18
CA PRO A 50 -30.16 -13.59 20.78
C PRO A 50 -30.31 -13.41 19.26
N PHE A 51 -29.22 -13.57 18.50
CA PHE A 51 -29.19 -13.48 17.04
C PHE A 51 -29.00 -14.85 16.38
N PRO A 52 -29.38 -15.04 15.09
CA PRO A 52 -29.17 -16.29 14.36
C PRO A 52 -27.69 -16.55 14.06
N HIS A 53 -27.36 -17.47 13.16
CA HIS A 53 -25.95 -17.68 12.84
C HIS A 53 -25.35 -16.41 12.20
N PRO A 54 -24.19 -15.92 12.64
CA PRO A 54 -23.52 -14.80 11.99
C PRO A 54 -23.20 -15.11 10.53
N CYS A 55 -23.37 -14.12 9.66
CA CYS A 55 -22.85 -14.17 8.31
C CYS A 55 -21.32 -14.26 8.39
N LEU A 56 -20.73 -15.26 7.72
CA LEU A 56 -19.28 -15.44 7.69
C LEU A 56 -18.55 -14.17 7.24
N PHE A 57 -19.14 -13.39 6.34
CA PHE A 57 -18.51 -12.21 5.75
C PHE A 57 -18.82 -10.89 6.47
N THR A 58 -19.53 -10.91 7.60
CA THR A 58 -19.77 -9.71 8.40
C THR A 58 -18.48 -9.31 9.17
N PRO A 59 -18.20 -8.03 9.41
CA PRO A 59 -18.92 -6.82 8.97
C PRO A 59 -18.65 -6.35 7.53
N TYR A 60 -17.45 -6.58 6.98
CA TYR A 60 -16.98 -5.79 5.83
C TYR A 60 -17.14 -6.44 4.45
N HIS A 61 -17.26 -7.77 4.39
CA HIS A 61 -17.17 -8.54 3.14
C HIS A 61 -18.51 -9.07 2.61
N CYS A 62 -19.61 -8.86 3.31
CA CYS A 62 -20.91 -9.35 2.86
C CYS A 62 -21.53 -8.43 1.79
N ALA A 63 -21.38 -8.82 0.52
CA ALA A 63 -21.92 -8.07 -0.62
C ALA A 63 -23.45 -7.93 -0.59
N LEU A 64 -24.17 -8.98 -0.18
CA LEU A 64 -25.65 -8.96 -0.09
C LEU A 64 -26.13 -7.98 0.97
N HIS A 65 -25.48 -7.97 2.14
CA HIS A 65 -25.79 -6.99 3.18
C HIS A 65 -25.45 -5.56 2.75
N ASN A 66 -24.30 -5.35 2.09
CA ASN A 66 -23.96 -4.03 1.54
C ASN A 66 -25.02 -3.54 0.53
N LYS A 67 -25.48 -4.39 -0.38
CA LYS A 67 -26.61 -4.09 -1.29
C LYS A 67 -27.87 -3.74 -0.50
N SER A 68 -28.21 -4.52 0.53
CA SER A 68 -29.38 -4.25 1.39
C SER A 68 -29.38 -2.85 1.98
N LEU A 69 -28.21 -2.34 2.38
CA LEU A 69 -28.05 -1.01 2.95
C LEU A 69 -28.14 0.09 1.89
N GLU A 70 -27.57 -0.14 0.71
CA GLU A 70 -27.63 0.80 -0.40
C GLU A 70 -29.07 1.00 -0.91
N THR A 71 -29.85 -0.07 -1.03
CA THR A 71 -31.21 -0.03 -1.62
C THR A 71 -32.28 0.41 -0.62
N SER A 72 -32.03 0.31 0.69
CA SER A 72 -32.95 0.80 1.73
C SER A 72 -33.24 2.31 1.65
N GLU A 73 -32.47 3.07 0.86
CA GLU A 73 -32.68 4.50 0.58
C GLU A 73 -33.40 4.76 -0.77
N SER A 74 -33.67 3.77 -1.64
CA SER A 74 -34.15 4.04 -3.02
C SER A 74 -34.92 2.94 -3.81
N GLY A 75 -35.26 1.76 -3.27
CA GLY A 75 -36.10 0.80 -4.02
C GLY A 75 -36.37 -0.57 -3.37
N GLU A 76 -37.07 -1.46 -4.10
CA GLU A 76 -37.31 -2.86 -3.71
C GLU A 76 -36.04 -3.71 -3.75
N LEU A 77 -35.84 -4.56 -2.74
CA LEU A 77 -34.72 -5.49 -2.64
C LEU A 77 -34.99 -6.74 -3.47
N SER A 78 -33.96 -7.30 -4.11
CA SER A 78 -34.07 -8.63 -4.71
C SER A 78 -34.35 -9.68 -3.62
N HIS A 79 -35.16 -10.70 -3.94
CA HIS A 79 -35.51 -11.79 -3.04
C HIS A 79 -34.30 -12.42 -2.33
N ASP A 80 -33.20 -12.64 -3.04
CA ASP A 80 -31.98 -13.27 -2.50
C ASP A 80 -31.31 -12.43 -1.40
N VAL A 81 -31.32 -11.10 -1.55
CA VAL A 81 -30.77 -10.16 -0.55
C VAL A 81 -31.64 -10.18 0.70
N GLU A 82 -32.96 -10.15 0.56
CA GLU A 82 -33.86 -10.23 1.70
C GLU A 82 -33.74 -11.57 2.43
N GLN A 83 -33.71 -12.68 1.69
CA GLN A 83 -33.57 -14.01 2.25
C GLN A 83 -32.28 -14.14 3.06
N HIS A 84 -31.15 -13.71 2.49
CA HIS A 84 -29.84 -13.72 3.18
C HIS A 84 -29.86 -12.90 4.47
N CYS A 85 -30.41 -11.68 4.45
CA CYS A 85 -30.51 -10.81 5.62
C CYS A 85 -31.50 -11.33 6.69
N ARG A 86 -32.45 -12.20 6.33
CA ARG A 86 -33.33 -12.89 7.29
C ARG A 86 -32.68 -14.13 7.91
N GLU A 87 -31.85 -14.83 7.14
CA GLU A 87 -31.18 -16.06 7.56
C GLU A 87 -29.98 -15.79 8.47
N PHE A 88 -29.14 -14.82 8.11
CA PHE A 88 -27.86 -14.56 8.78
C PHE A 88 -27.83 -13.25 9.57
N ALA A 89 -27.16 -13.30 10.73
CA ALA A 89 -26.92 -12.12 11.55
C ALA A 89 -25.76 -11.28 11.00
N HIS A 90 -25.87 -9.95 11.10
CA HIS A 90 -24.84 -9.02 10.65
C HIS A 90 -24.49 -8.01 11.74
N VAL A 91 -23.25 -7.51 11.74
CA VAL A 91 -22.83 -6.43 12.63
C VAL A 91 -23.59 -5.14 12.28
N CYS A 92 -24.20 -4.52 13.29
CA CYS A 92 -24.93 -3.28 13.15
C CYS A 92 -23.98 -2.12 12.83
N HIS A 93 -24.34 -1.31 11.83
CA HIS A 93 -23.58 -0.13 11.39
C HIS A 93 -23.45 0.96 12.45
N PHE A 94 -24.25 0.94 13.50
CA PHE A 94 -24.21 1.93 14.59
C PHE A 94 -23.59 1.38 15.88
N GLY A 95 -23.22 0.10 15.90
CA GLY A 95 -22.60 -0.54 17.06
C GLY A 95 -23.32 -0.22 18.38
N ARG A 96 -22.61 0.44 19.29
CA ARG A 96 -23.14 0.85 20.61
C ARG A 96 -24.20 1.95 20.60
N HIS A 97 -24.24 2.79 19.56
CA HIS A 97 -25.20 3.89 19.44
C HIS A 97 -26.46 3.50 18.66
N CYS A 98 -26.66 2.20 18.40
CA CYS A 98 -27.86 1.77 17.72
C CYS A 98 -29.13 2.06 18.55
N THR A 99 -30.02 2.86 17.96
CA THR A 99 -31.35 3.21 18.48
C THR A 99 -32.49 2.50 17.74
N ILE A 100 -32.18 1.67 16.74
CA ILE A 100 -33.18 0.99 15.90
C ILE A 100 -33.93 -0.05 16.75
N GLN A 101 -35.23 0.13 16.91
CA GLN A 101 -36.12 -0.75 17.70
C GLN A 101 -36.93 -1.73 16.85
N ALA A 102 -36.71 -1.77 15.53
CA ALA A 102 -37.43 -2.69 14.65
C ALA A 102 -37.21 -4.15 15.12
N PRO A 103 -38.27 -4.97 15.29
CA PRO A 103 -38.13 -6.33 15.82
C PRO A 103 -37.11 -7.18 15.05
N LEU A 104 -37.12 -7.08 13.72
CA LEU A 104 -36.17 -7.79 12.86
C LEU A 104 -34.73 -7.33 13.10
N HIS A 105 -34.49 -6.03 13.34
CA HIS A 105 -33.16 -5.53 13.66
C HIS A 105 -32.64 -6.09 14.99
N LEU A 106 -33.49 -6.08 16.02
CA LEU A 106 -33.15 -6.59 17.35
C LEU A 106 -32.86 -8.10 17.34
N GLU A 107 -33.55 -8.86 16.48
CA GLU A 107 -33.33 -10.30 16.31
C GLU A 107 -32.10 -10.62 15.44
N LYS A 108 -31.77 -9.79 14.44
CA LYS A 108 -30.77 -10.15 13.41
C LYS A 108 -29.44 -9.40 13.52
N SER A 109 -29.29 -8.47 14.46
CA SER A 109 -28.10 -7.61 14.51
C SER A 109 -27.16 -7.92 15.66
N ILE A 110 -25.87 -7.82 15.38
CA ILE A 110 -24.78 -7.92 16.35
C ILE A 110 -24.28 -6.50 16.65
N HIS A 111 -24.41 -6.04 17.89
CA HIS A 111 -24.02 -4.68 18.28
C HIS A 111 -22.64 -4.68 18.92
N VAL A 112 -21.56 -4.66 18.13
CA VAL A 112 -20.21 -4.62 18.69
C VAL A 112 -19.90 -3.23 19.27
N PRO A 113 -19.65 -3.09 20.59
CA PRO A 113 -19.34 -1.81 21.21
C PRO A 113 -17.85 -1.49 21.10
N ARG A 114 -17.48 -0.64 20.15
CA ARG A 114 -16.13 -0.05 20.09
C ARG A 114 -15.96 1.03 21.15
N SER A 115 -14.71 1.31 21.54
CA SER A 115 -14.37 2.45 22.39
C SER A 115 -14.86 3.76 21.77
N LEU A 116 -15.38 4.66 22.60
CA LEU A 116 -15.74 6.01 22.18
C LEU A 116 -14.48 6.82 21.90
N CYS A 117 -14.54 7.70 20.90
CA CYS A 117 -13.53 8.75 20.79
C CYS A 117 -13.63 9.69 22.00
N ILE A 118 -12.51 9.94 22.66
CA ILE A 118 -12.42 10.84 23.82
C ILE A 118 -12.83 12.29 23.49
N PHE A 119 -12.78 12.67 22.21
CA PHE A 119 -13.15 14.02 21.72
C PHE A 119 -14.60 14.11 21.21
N GLY A 120 -15.35 13.01 21.20
CA GLY A 120 -16.78 13.01 20.85
C GLY A 120 -17.10 13.67 19.50
N THR A 121 -18.02 14.64 19.51
CA THR A 121 -18.48 15.41 18.33
C THR A 121 -17.52 16.51 17.90
N GLU A 122 -16.60 16.93 18.78
CA GLU A 122 -15.60 17.98 18.51
C GLU A 122 -14.29 17.40 17.95
N CYS A 123 -14.30 16.12 17.59
CA CYS A 123 -13.11 15.45 17.12
C CYS A 123 -12.62 16.05 15.80
N ALA A 124 -11.40 16.57 15.78
CA ALA A 124 -10.78 17.06 14.54
C ALA A 124 -10.39 15.94 13.55
N LYS A 125 -10.53 14.67 13.95
CA LYS A 125 -10.07 13.49 13.18
C LYS A 125 -11.18 12.82 12.35
N LEU A 126 -12.32 13.49 12.15
CA LEU A 126 -13.45 12.92 11.39
C LEU A 126 -13.16 12.71 9.90
N LEU A 127 -12.09 13.29 9.35
CA LEU A 127 -11.67 13.06 7.96
C LEU A 127 -10.71 11.86 7.81
N GLN A 128 -10.31 11.21 8.92
CA GLN A 128 -9.31 10.14 8.92
C GLN A 128 -9.99 8.78 8.92
N GLU A 129 -9.82 8.03 7.82
CA GLU A 129 -10.42 6.71 7.65
C GLU A 129 -9.98 5.72 8.77
N GLU A 130 -8.70 5.68 9.12
CA GLU A 130 -8.16 4.83 10.19
C GLU A 130 -8.79 5.15 11.56
N HIS A 131 -8.92 6.44 11.89
CA HIS A 131 -9.52 6.89 13.15
C HIS A 131 -10.99 6.48 13.23
N LEU A 132 -11.76 6.70 12.17
CA LEU A 132 -13.17 6.30 12.07
C LEU A 132 -13.36 4.77 12.07
N ASN A 133 -12.37 4.02 11.60
CA ASN A 133 -12.37 2.55 11.70
C ASN A 133 -12.07 2.07 13.13
N THR A 134 -11.37 2.88 13.91
CA THR A 134 -10.90 2.55 15.27
C THR A 134 -11.94 2.89 16.35
N PHE A 135 -12.53 4.08 16.29
CA PHE A 135 -13.35 4.64 17.36
C PHE A 135 -14.80 4.82 16.93
N THR A 136 -15.73 4.70 17.89
CA THR A 136 -17.11 5.10 17.70
C THR A 136 -17.26 6.62 17.87
N HIS A 137 -18.05 7.21 16.98
CA HIS A 137 -18.53 8.60 17.07
C HIS A 137 -20.06 8.66 17.04
N PHE A 138 -20.61 9.72 17.61
CA PHE A 138 -22.04 10.01 17.50
C PHE A 138 -22.41 10.37 16.06
N ASN A 139 -23.55 9.88 15.56
CA ASN A 139 -24.06 10.10 14.19
C ASN A 139 -23.17 9.66 13.03
N ILE A 140 -22.09 8.92 13.29
CA ILE A 140 -21.25 8.30 12.25
C ILE A 140 -21.42 6.80 12.35
N ARG A 141 -21.58 6.15 11.20
CA ARG A 141 -21.64 4.68 11.17
C ARG A 141 -20.28 4.12 11.58
N ASP A 142 -20.30 3.22 12.53
CA ASP A 142 -19.19 2.35 12.90
C ASP A 142 -18.73 1.56 11.66
N ILE A 143 -19.66 0.91 10.96
CA ILE A 143 -19.39 0.18 9.71
C ILE A 143 -19.92 1.02 8.54
N ARG A 144 -19.02 1.68 7.80
CA ARG A 144 -19.38 2.55 6.66
C ARG A 144 -19.41 1.78 5.34
N ILE A 145 -20.26 2.22 4.41
CA ILE A 145 -20.47 1.61 3.08
C ILE A 145 -19.29 2.00 2.17
N PRO A 146 -18.73 1.10 1.34
CA PRO A 146 -17.70 1.49 0.38
C PRO A 146 -18.21 2.52 -0.63
N CYS A 147 -17.43 3.59 -0.86
CA CYS A 147 -17.76 4.63 -1.82
C CYS A 147 -17.54 4.15 -3.27
N LYS A 148 -18.55 4.34 -4.14
CA LYS A 148 -18.50 3.98 -5.57
C LYS A 148 -17.42 4.73 -6.36
N HIS A 149 -17.07 5.94 -5.93
CA HIS A 149 -16.07 6.78 -6.59
C HIS A 149 -14.66 6.62 -6.00
N ALA A 150 -14.49 5.83 -4.94
CA ALA A 150 -13.21 5.55 -4.29
C ALA A 150 -12.32 6.80 -4.13
N ASP A 151 -11.12 6.79 -4.70
CA ASP A 151 -10.15 7.88 -4.63
C ASP A 151 -10.50 9.10 -5.51
N LYS A 152 -11.42 8.94 -6.46
CA LYS A 152 -11.95 10.01 -7.33
C LYS A 152 -13.18 10.71 -6.72
N CYS A 153 -13.51 10.44 -5.46
CA CYS A 153 -14.67 11.02 -4.80
C CYS A 153 -14.48 12.51 -4.48
N TYR A 154 -15.25 13.38 -5.14
CA TYR A 154 -15.23 14.83 -4.93
C TYR A 154 -15.81 15.27 -3.58
N THR A 155 -16.70 14.46 -2.98
CA THR A 155 -17.34 14.73 -1.68
C THR A 155 -16.63 14.07 -0.50
N ARG A 156 -15.40 13.58 -0.69
CA ARG A 156 -14.63 12.88 0.35
C ARG A 156 -14.38 13.70 1.61
N ARG A 157 -14.46 15.03 1.54
CA ARG A 157 -14.29 15.93 2.70
C ARG A 157 -15.62 16.39 3.33
N ASP A 158 -16.77 16.00 2.77
CA ASP A 158 -18.08 16.34 3.33
C ASP A 158 -18.38 15.43 4.55
N PRO A 159 -18.59 16.00 5.76
CA PRO A 159 -18.93 15.24 6.95
C PRO A 159 -20.17 14.35 6.79
N LYS A 160 -21.18 14.78 6.01
CA LYS A 160 -22.39 13.99 5.77
C LYS A 160 -22.10 12.75 4.93
N HIS A 161 -21.23 12.91 3.94
CA HIS A 161 -20.74 11.80 3.10
C HIS A 161 -19.91 10.82 3.94
N LEU A 162 -18.97 11.32 4.74
CA LEU A 162 -18.09 10.52 5.60
C LEU A 162 -18.84 9.77 6.71
N ALA A 163 -19.97 10.31 7.19
CA ALA A 163 -20.81 9.62 8.16
C ALA A 163 -21.39 8.29 7.62
N LYS A 164 -21.51 8.16 6.29
CA LYS A 164 -22.09 7.00 5.62
C LYS A 164 -21.07 6.14 4.87
N PHE A 165 -20.12 6.78 4.18
CA PHE A 165 -19.23 6.13 3.22
C PHE A 165 -17.77 6.07 3.71
N ARG A 166 -17.09 4.98 3.34
CA ARG A 166 -15.63 4.81 3.48
C ARG A 166 -14.97 4.79 2.11
N HIS A 167 -13.73 5.26 2.04
CA HIS A 167 -12.95 5.28 0.81
C HIS A 167 -11.78 4.31 0.93
N ALA A 168 -11.63 3.43 -0.07
CA ALA A 168 -10.47 2.55 -0.16
C ALA A 168 -9.19 3.38 -0.39
N ILE A 169 -8.09 2.98 0.25
CA ILE A 169 -6.77 3.54 -0.04
C ILE A 169 -6.27 2.90 -1.34
N THR A 170 -5.78 3.71 -2.28
CA THR A 170 -5.18 3.22 -3.54
C THR A 170 -3.65 3.29 -3.47
N LEU A 171 -2.98 2.19 -3.85
CA LEU A 171 -1.51 2.10 -3.98
C LEU A 171 -0.92 3.19 -4.88
N GLN A 172 -1.66 3.60 -5.90
CA GLN A 172 -1.24 4.61 -6.88
C GLN A 172 -1.17 6.03 -6.30
N ASN A 173 -1.69 6.23 -5.08
CA ASN A 173 -1.62 7.49 -4.34
C ASN A 173 -0.69 7.40 -3.11
N SER A 174 0.05 6.29 -2.93
CA SER A 174 0.89 6.08 -1.74
C SER A 174 2.35 6.48 -1.90
N GLY A 175 2.76 7.05 -3.05
CA GLY A 175 4.14 7.47 -3.32
C GLY A 175 5.14 6.33 -3.12
N ILE A 176 5.41 5.53 -4.16
CA ILE A 176 6.42 4.47 -4.07
C ILE A 176 7.79 5.13 -3.89
N VAL A 177 8.39 4.95 -2.71
CA VAL A 177 9.78 5.30 -2.43
C VAL A 177 10.59 4.02 -2.61
N PRO A 178 11.44 3.89 -3.66
CA PRO A 178 12.23 2.70 -3.87
C PRO A 178 13.31 2.57 -2.80
N PHE A 179 13.70 1.32 -2.53
CA PHE A 179 14.77 0.97 -1.62
C PHE A 179 16.06 0.60 -2.37
N TYR A 180 17.16 1.23 -1.98
CA TYR A 180 18.47 1.17 -2.63
C TYR A 180 19.58 0.63 -1.72
N HIS A 181 19.24 0.15 -0.52
CA HIS A 181 20.20 -0.42 0.45
C HIS A 181 21.35 0.53 0.82
N LEU A 182 21.07 1.85 0.90
CA LEU A 182 22.09 2.89 1.11
C LEU A 182 22.76 2.79 2.49
N ASN A 183 22.05 2.24 3.48
CA ASN A 183 22.52 2.13 4.86
C ASN A 183 22.98 0.71 5.25
N ARG A 184 23.20 -0.20 4.29
CA ARG A 184 23.47 -1.63 4.55
C ARG A 184 24.59 -1.95 5.55
N ASN A 185 25.57 -1.05 5.71
CA ASN A 185 26.75 -1.23 6.55
C ASN A 185 26.70 -0.39 7.84
N ILE A 186 25.57 0.21 8.18
CA ILE A 186 25.44 1.10 9.35
C ILE A 186 24.70 0.37 10.47
N ASN A 187 25.31 0.31 11.65
CA ASN A 187 24.68 -0.21 12.86
C ASN A 187 24.11 0.95 13.70
N PHE A 188 22.88 1.34 13.42
CA PHE A 188 22.26 2.51 14.07
C PHE A 188 22.09 2.35 15.59
N ALA A 189 21.84 1.13 16.10
CA ALA A 189 21.76 0.91 17.55
C ALA A 189 23.12 1.10 18.22
N GLN A 190 24.18 0.52 17.66
CA GLN A 190 25.52 0.70 18.19
C GLN A 190 25.92 2.18 18.15
N ASN A 191 25.62 2.88 17.06
CA ASN A 191 25.85 4.32 16.94
C ASN A 191 25.13 5.10 18.04
N GLN A 192 23.83 4.82 18.27
CA GLN A 192 23.03 5.45 19.31
C GLN A 192 23.64 5.23 20.70
N SER A 193 23.99 3.98 21.05
CA SER A 193 24.63 3.66 22.33
C SER A 193 25.98 4.36 22.49
N ASN A 194 26.82 4.37 21.44
CA ASN A 194 28.13 5.01 21.46
C ASN A 194 28.02 6.54 21.62
N ASN A 195 27.10 7.18 20.92
CA ASN A 195 26.88 8.63 21.02
C ASN A 195 26.46 9.01 22.44
N ILE A 196 25.50 8.29 23.03
CA ILE A 196 25.06 8.51 24.42
C ILE A 196 26.24 8.36 25.39
N ALA A 197 26.99 7.25 25.29
CA ALA A 197 28.11 6.97 26.18
C ALA A 197 29.21 8.04 26.10
N ARG A 198 29.57 8.49 24.89
CA ARG A 198 30.59 9.54 24.68
C ARG A 198 30.20 10.85 25.38
N ILE A 199 28.95 11.27 25.25
CA ILE A 199 28.46 12.50 25.90
C ILE A 199 28.45 12.34 27.41
N THR A 200 27.86 11.26 27.93
CA THR A 200 27.76 11.03 29.38
C THR A 200 29.15 10.99 30.03
N ASN A 201 30.11 10.28 29.41
CA ASN A 201 31.48 10.23 29.91
C ASN A 201 32.15 11.61 29.88
N TYR A 202 31.98 12.38 28.80
CA TYR A 202 32.55 13.72 28.69
C TYR A 202 31.97 14.70 29.73
N VAL A 203 30.65 14.70 29.92
CA VAL A 203 29.95 15.51 30.93
C VAL A 203 30.48 15.22 32.34
N GLN A 204 30.71 13.94 32.65
CA GLN A 204 31.29 13.52 33.93
C GLN A 204 32.75 13.97 34.08
N LEU A 205 33.60 13.73 33.09
CA LEU A 205 35.02 14.07 33.12
C LEU A 205 35.25 15.58 33.23
N GLU A 206 34.46 16.38 32.52
CA GLU A 206 34.56 17.84 32.50
C GLU A 206 33.80 18.52 33.65
N ASN A 207 33.21 17.75 34.56
CA ASN A 207 32.43 18.24 35.70
C ASN A 207 31.29 19.19 35.31
N TRP A 208 30.56 18.87 34.25
CA TRP A 208 29.37 19.64 33.87
C TRP A 208 28.21 19.32 34.81
N GLU A 209 27.34 20.30 35.05
CA GLU A 209 26.08 20.06 35.75
C GLU A 209 25.23 19.05 34.96
N GLN A 210 24.79 17.97 35.61
CA GLN A 210 24.03 16.88 34.99
C GLN A 210 22.52 17.21 34.92
N LEU A 211 21.77 16.42 34.15
CA LEU A 211 20.32 16.57 34.11
C LEU A 211 19.70 16.24 35.48
N PRO A 212 18.76 17.05 35.99
CA PRO A 212 18.01 16.69 37.17
C PRO A 212 17.19 15.44 36.84
N SER A 213 17.50 14.32 37.51
CA SER A 213 16.87 12.99 37.36
C SER A 213 17.22 12.14 36.13
N ASP A 214 18.32 12.40 35.42
CA ASP A 214 18.75 11.67 34.20
C ASP A 214 17.72 11.66 33.04
N SER A 215 16.62 12.41 33.19
CA SER A 215 15.55 12.50 32.22
C SER A 215 15.71 13.75 31.35
N ILE A 216 15.52 13.58 30.05
CA ILE A 216 15.54 14.69 29.08
C ILE A 216 14.22 15.48 29.20
N PRO A 217 14.24 16.82 29.13
CA PRO A 217 13.03 17.63 29.08
C PRO A 217 12.06 17.15 27.99
N GLN A 218 10.81 16.87 28.38
CA GLN A 218 9.81 16.28 27.48
C GLN A 218 9.51 17.18 26.27
N GLU A 219 9.60 18.51 26.42
CA GLU A 219 9.44 19.46 25.32
C GLU A 219 10.46 19.27 24.18
N ILE A 220 11.70 18.85 24.49
CA ILE A 220 12.74 18.58 23.49
C ILE A 220 12.40 17.28 22.74
N ILE A 221 11.96 16.25 23.47
CA ILE A 221 11.52 14.98 22.87
C ILE A 221 10.29 15.21 21.98
N ASP A 222 9.30 15.95 22.48
CA ASP A 222 8.10 16.31 21.73
C ASP A 222 8.46 17.09 20.45
N TRP A 223 9.40 18.02 20.53
CA TRP A 223 9.88 18.77 19.36
C TRP A 223 10.65 17.88 18.37
N LEU A 224 11.50 16.96 18.86
CA LEU A 224 12.17 15.99 18.01
C LEU A 224 11.20 15.07 17.28
N HIS A 225 10.00 14.85 17.82
CA HIS A 225 8.90 14.13 17.16
C HIS A 225 8.18 14.95 16.08
N THR A 226 8.32 16.27 16.06
CA THR A 226 7.63 17.16 15.10
C THR A 226 8.54 17.70 14.01
N VAL A 227 9.87 17.77 14.21
CA VAL A 227 10.79 18.30 13.19
C VAL A 227 10.64 17.58 11.85
N GLN A 228 10.61 18.35 10.76
CA GLN A 228 10.50 17.81 9.40
C GLN A 228 11.77 18.07 8.61
N PRO A 229 12.11 17.21 7.64
CA PRO A 229 13.21 17.49 6.72
C PRO A 229 12.83 18.65 5.80
N VAL A 230 13.70 19.65 5.72
CA VAL A 230 13.54 20.83 4.85
C VAL A 230 14.64 20.82 3.81
N HIS A 231 14.25 20.67 2.55
CA HIS A 231 15.14 20.80 1.40
C HIS A 231 15.01 22.19 0.80
N ARG A 232 16.14 22.77 0.39
CA ARG A 232 16.19 24.09 -0.23
C ARG A 232 16.83 23.99 -1.60
N CYS A 233 16.16 24.51 -2.62
CA CYS A 233 16.65 24.49 -3.99
C CYS A 233 16.39 25.82 -4.69
N ASN A 234 17.10 26.04 -5.81
CA ASN A 234 16.79 27.16 -6.69
C ASN A 234 15.53 26.84 -7.54
N PRO A 235 14.91 27.85 -8.18
CA PRO A 235 13.69 27.65 -8.95
C PRO A 235 13.83 26.71 -10.17
N GLU A 236 14.99 26.69 -10.82
CA GLU A 236 15.26 25.79 -11.96
C GLU A 236 15.31 24.31 -11.56
N ILE A 237 15.91 24.01 -10.40
CA ILE A 237 15.91 22.67 -9.82
C ILE A 237 14.49 22.29 -9.39
N PHE A 238 13.74 23.23 -8.78
CA PHE A 238 12.35 22.97 -8.41
C PHE A 238 11.47 22.68 -9.62
N LYS A 239 11.63 23.43 -10.72
CA LYS A 239 10.97 23.16 -11.99
C LYS A 239 11.27 21.75 -12.52
N SER A 240 12.52 21.32 -12.42
CA SER A 240 12.93 19.97 -12.82
C SER A 240 12.25 18.91 -11.93
N ILE A 241 12.19 19.13 -10.61
CA ILE A 241 11.46 18.26 -9.66
C ILE A 241 9.99 18.09 -10.08
N LEU A 242 9.32 19.18 -10.49
CA LEU A 242 7.93 19.14 -10.95
C LEU A 242 7.75 18.31 -12.23
N ILE A 243 8.63 18.50 -13.21
CA ILE A 243 8.55 17.82 -14.51
C ILE A 243 8.84 16.32 -14.36
N HIS A 244 9.86 15.97 -13.60
CA HIS A 244 10.22 14.59 -13.30
C HIS A 244 9.19 13.91 -12.38
N GLY A 245 8.47 14.67 -11.56
CA GLY A 245 7.48 14.14 -10.62
C GLY A 245 8.10 13.55 -9.35
N HIS A 246 9.34 13.91 -9.03
CA HIS A 246 10.06 13.44 -7.84
C HIS A 246 11.30 14.29 -7.53
N VAL A 247 11.70 14.31 -6.26
CA VAL A 247 13.00 14.81 -5.81
C VAL A 247 14.01 13.67 -5.90
N MET A 248 15.24 13.97 -6.31
CA MET A 248 16.25 12.96 -6.63
C MET A 248 17.63 13.34 -6.07
N SER A 249 18.44 12.33 -5.74
CA SER A 249 19.83 12.52 -5.33
C SER A 249 20.73 12.92 -6.51
N ARG A 250 21.96 13.34 -6.21
CA ARG A 250 22.94 13.66 -7.26
C ARG A 250 23.30 12.42 -8.09
N GLU A 251 23.44 11.25 -7.47
CA GLU A 251 23.73 9.99 -8.18
C GLU A 251 22.62 9.63 -9.18
N TYR A 252 21.36 9.82 -8.79
CA TYR A 252 20.22 9.58 -9.68
C TYR A 252 20.20 10.58 -10.84
N MET A 253 20.51 11.86 -10.57
CA MET A 253 20.67 12.86 -11.64
C MET A 253 21.74 12.41 -12.64
N GLU A 254 22.92 11.98 -12.19
CA GLU A 254 24.00 11.46 -13.06
C GLU A 254 23.56 10.27 -13.92
N ALA A 255 22.71 9.39 -13.41
CA ALA A 255 22.17 8.26 -14.16
C ALA A 255 21.21 8.67 -15.29
N LEU A 256 20.58 9.85 -15.23
CA LEU A 256 19.72 10.38 -16.32
C LEU A 256 20.49 10.71 -17.62
N LYS A 257 21.83 10.64 -17.61
CA LYS A 257 22.64 10.67 -18.84
C LYS A 257 22.38 9.46 -19.75
N ASP A 258 21.95 8.34 -19.19
CA ASP A 258 21.62 7.13 -19.93
C ASP A 258 20.17 7.17 -20.45
N PRO A 259 19.93 6.99 -21.77
CA PRO A 259 18.59 6.91 -22.33
C PRO A 259 17.72 5.78 -21.77
N ASP A 260 18.26 4.58 -21.50
CA ASP A 260 17.45 3.47 -20.96
C ASP A 260 17.02 3.78 -19.52
N PHE A 261 17.95 4.26 -18.68
CA PHE A 261 17.63 4.73 -17.34
C PHE A 261 16.55 5.82 -17.34
N THR A 262 16.68 6.82 -18.22
CA THR A 262 15.69 7.90 -18.37
C THR A 262 14.33 7.35 -18.80
N ALA A 263 14.29 6.40 -19.74
CA ALA A 263 13.04 5.75 -20.15
C ALA A 263 12.36 5.00 -19.01
N ASN A 264 13.13 4.28 -18.18
CA ASN A 264 12.61 3.64 -16.97
C ASN A 264 12.06 4.68 -15.99
N SER A 265 12.74 5.82 -15.82
CA SER A 265 12.23 6.92 -14.98
C SER A 265 10.90 7.49 -15.49
N ILE A 266 10.71 7.61 -16.81
CA ILE A 266 9.47 8.11 -17.43
C ILE A 266 8.32 7.12 -17.21
N LEU A 267 8.56 5.82 -17.34
CA LEU A 267 7.55 4.78 -17.07
C LEU A 267 7.05 4.80 -15.62
N HIS A 268 7.92 5.22 -14.68
CA HIS A 268 7.55 5.40 -13.27
C HIS A 268 6.85 6.73 -12.97
N HIS A 269 6.71 7.64 -13.93
CA HIS A 269 6.01 8.90 -13.71
C HIS A 269 4.51 8.65 -13.43
N SER A 270 3.94 9.34 -12.44
CA SER A 270 2.58 9.09 -11.92
C SER A 270 1.47 9.14 -12.99
N ARG A 271 1.58 10.06 -13.97
CA ARG A 271 0.67 10.13 -15.13
C ARG A 271 0.73 8.88 -16.02
N ILE A 272 1.91 8.28 -16.18
CA ILE A 272 2.14 7.12 -17.05
C ILE A 272 1.72 5.83 -16.33
N GLN A 273 2.04 5.70 -15.04
CA GLN A 273 1.60 4.56 -14.21
C GLN A 273 0.07 4.42 -14.09
N ARG A 274 -0.68 5.50 -14.34
CA ARG A 274 -2.17 5.49 -14.36
C ARG A 274 -2.76 4.93 -15.65
N ILE A 275 -1.96 4.65 -16.68
CA ILE A 275 -2.43 4.08 -17.94
C ILE A 275 -2.67 2.58 -17.75
N ASP A 276 -3.94 2.19 -17.63
CA ASP A 276 -4.32 0.79 -17.31
C ASP A 276 -3.78 -0.23 -18.32
N ALA A 277 -3.67 0.13 -19.61
CA ALA A 277 -3.13 -0.74 -20.64
C ALA A 277 -1.68 -1.17 -20.35
N LEU A 278 -0.87 -0.29 -19.75
CA LEU A 278 0.53 -0.59 -19.43
C LEU A 278 0.70 -1.59 -18.27
N LYS A 279 -0.39 -2.05 -17.64
CA LYS A 279 -0.34 -3.17 -16.69
C LYS A 279 -0.09 -4.51 -17.38
N LEU A 280 -0.33 -4.62 -18.68
CA LEU A 280 -0.03 -5.81 -19.47
C LEU A 280 1.45 -5.77 -19.92
N PRO A 281 2.25 -6.83 -19.64
CA PRO A 281 3.69 -6.82 -19.91
C PRO A 281 4.07 -6.47 -21.36
N ILE A 282 3.30 -6.94 -22.34
CA ILE A 282 3.56 -6.71 -23.77
C ILE A 282 3.50 -5.21 -24.10
N TYR A 283 2.48 -4.50 -23.59
CA TYR A 283 2.32 -3.07 -23.84
C TYR A 283 3.33 -2.23 -23.04
N ALA A 284 3.66 -2.66 -21.81
CA ALA A 284 4.72 -2.03 -21.03
C ALA A 284 6.08 -2.12 -21.74
N GLU A 285 6.42 -3.27 -22.31
CA GLU A 285 7.68 -3.48 -23.02
C GLU A 285 7.77 -2.65 -24.30
N SER A 286 6.70 -2.63 -25.11
CA SER A 286 6.65 -1.78 -26.31
C SER A 286 6.71 -0.29 -25.96
N ALA A 287 5.99 0.15 -24.91
CA ALA A 287 6.09 1.52 -24.41
C ALA A 287 7.52 1.86 -23.97
N LYS A 288 8.22 0.95 -23.27
CA LYS A 288 9.63 1.14 -22.90
C LYS A 288 10.50 1.37 -24.14
N LYS A 289 10.37 0.52 -25.16
CA LYS A 289 11.16 0.62 -26.41
C LYS A 289 10.89 1.94 -27.14
N TYR A 290 9.63 2.33 -27.25
CA TYR A 290 9.20 3.58 -27.85
C TYR A 290 9.80 4.80 -27.14
N ILE A 291 9.66 4.86 -25.80
CA ILE A 291 10.18 5.95 -24.97
C ILE A 291 11.71 6.01 -25.07
N THR A 292 12.41 4.88 -24.99
CA THR A 292 13.89 4.83 -25.08
C THR A 292 14.39 5.40 -26.39
N ALA A 293 13.76 5.03 -27.52
CA ALA A 293 14.12 5.54 -28.83
C ALA A 293 13.87 7.06 -28.97
N LEU A 294 12.79 7.57 -28.37
CA LEU A 294 12.49 9.00 -28.33
C LEU A 294 13.49 9.79 -27.48
N VAL A 295 13.85 9.29 -26.29
CA VAL A 295 14.85 9.94 -25.43
C VAL A 295 16.19 10.01 -26.15
N ALA A 296 16.65 8.90 -26.73
CA ALA A 296 17.91 8.86 -27.48
C ALA A 296 17.92 9.88 -28.63
N LYS A 297 16.81 10.00 -29.37
CA LYS A 297 16.65 11.00 -30.44
C LYS A 297 16.76 12.43 -29.91
N GLU A 298 16.15 12.74 -28.77
CA GLU A 298 16.21 14.08 -28.17
C GLU A 298 17.61 14.39 -27.61
N TYR A 299 18.29 13.41 -27.03
CA TYR A 299 19.66 13.55 -26.52
C TYR A 299 20.67 13.80 -27.65
N GLU A 300 20.58 13.03 -28.75
CA GLU A 300 21.41 13.20 -29.94
C GLU A 300 21.22 14.60 -30.56
N LYS A 301 19.97 15.05 -30.69
CA LYS A 301 19.64 16.39 -31.22
C LYS A 301 20.32 17.52 -30.46
N ASN A 302 20.57 17.33 -29.16
CA ASN A 302 21.15 18.34 -28.27
C ASN A 302 22.62 18.03 -27.89
N GLY A 303 23.24 17.00 -28.47
CA GLY A 303 24.63 16.63 -28.19
C GLY A 303 24.89 16.22 -26.74
N PHE A 304 23.95 15.50 -26.12
CA PHE A 304 23.99 15.11 -24.71
C PHE A 304 24.21 13.59 -24.55
N PRO A 305 25.09 13.14 -23.63
CA PRO A 305 25.96 13.94 -22.75
C PRO A 305 27.15 14.56 -23.52
N LYS A 306 27.61 15.74 -23.08
CA LYS A 306 28.83 16.36 -23.62
C LYS A 306 30.04 15.49 -23.26
N ILE A 307 30.66 14.83 -24.23
CA ILE A 307 31.84 13.99 -24.02
C ILE A 307 32.99 14.89 -23.52
N GLN A 308 33.41 14.72 -22.27
CA GLN A 308 34.61 15.35 -21.71
C GLN A 308 35.73 14.31 -21.59
N SER A 309 36.69 14.35 -22.51
CA SER A 309 37.99 13.64 -22.50
C SER A 309 37.98 12.09 -22.43
N SER A 310 39.07 11.53 -22.95
CA SER A 310 39.24 10.14 -23.42
C SER A 310 39.55 9.09 -22.34
N GLU A 311 39.19 9.30 -21.08
CA GLU A 311 39.50 8.34 -20.00
C GLU A 311 38.29 7.53 -19.49
N ASP A 312 37.05 7.87 -19.87
CA ASP A 312 35.82 7.18 -19.41
C ASP A 312 35.23 6.15 -20.41
N VAL A 313 35.99 5.73 -21.42
CA VAL A 313 35.50 4.90 -22.55
C VAL A 313 35.13 3.46 -22.15
N THR A 314 35.36 3.03 -20.91
CA THR A 314 35.05 1.65 -20.49
C THR A 314 33.58 1.36 -20.14
N SER A 315 32.67 2.35 -20.21
CA SER A 315 31.27 2.15 -19.75
C SER A 315 30.19 2.25 -20.84
N THR A 316 30.54 2.50 -22.11
CA THR A 316 29.55 2.69 -23.20
C THR A 316 29.34 1.44 -24.07
N GLN A 317 29.42 0.26 -23.47
CA GLN A 317 28.76 -0.95 -23.99
C GLN A 317 27.46 -1.07 -23.16
N ILE A 318 26.25 -0.89 -23.68
CA ILE A 318 25.59 -1.65 -24.74
C ILE A 318 24.45 -0.77 -25.27
N LEU A 319 24.57 -0.23 -26.49
CA LEU A 319 23.39 -0.15 -27.37
C LEU A 319 23.45 -1.43 -28.20
N SER A 320 22.44 -2.28 -28.02
CA SER A 320 22.20 -3.44 -28.89
C SER A 320 22.39 -3.02 -30.35
N SER A 321 23.19 -3.80 -31.05
CA SER A 321 23.78 -3.60 -32.38
C SER A 321 22.82 -3.41 -33.57
N ASP A 322 21.53 -3.13 -33.35
CA ASP A 322 20.52 -3.16 -34.41
C ASP A 322 19.90 -1.80 -34.80
N ILE A 323 20.31 -0.68 -34.18
CA ILE A 323 19.75 0.66 -34.49
C ILE A 323 20.87 1.69 -34.64
N SER A 324 21.69 1.57 -35.69
CA SER A 324 22.90 2.38 -35.88
C SER A 324 22.75 3.62 -36.78
N THR A 325 21.55 3.95 -37.28
CA THR A 325 21.30 5.16 -38.09
C THR A 325 20.06 5.95 -37.64
N SER A 326 20.11 7.28 -37.76
CA SER A 326 18.99 8.19 -37.43
C SER A 326 17.71 7.93 -38.25
N VAL A 327 17.89 7.44 -39.48
CA VAL A 327 16.81 7.01 -40.39
C VAL A 327 16.16 5.71 -39.90
N SER A 328 16.94 4.72 -39.49
CA SER A 328 16.45 3.45 -38.92
C SER A 328 15.69 3.67 -37.60
N ARG A 329 16.17 4.57 -36.74
CA ARG A 329 15.51 4.91 -35.47
C ARG A 329 14.15 5.60 -35.66
N SER A 330 14.03 6.50 -36.63
CA SER A 330 12.76 7.19 -36.91
C SER A 330 11.70 6.20 -37.43
N ALA A 331 12.08 5.24 -38.28
CA ALA A 331 11.19 4.17 -38.72
C ALA A 331 10.76 3.24 -37.57
N PHE A 332 11.67 2.96 -36.62
CA PHE A 332 11.36 2.18 -35.42
C PHE A 332 10.35 2.89 -34.50
N ILE A 333 10.55 4.18 -34.24
CA ILE A 333 9.63 5.00 -33.43
C ILE A 333 8.22 4.97 -34.04
N GLU A 334 8.11 5.10 -35.36
CA GLU A 334 6.82 5.06 -36.05
C GLU A 334 6.15 3.68 -35.92
N LYS A 335 6.91 2.60 -36.08
CA LYS A 335 6.40 1.22 -35.90
C LYS A 335 5.80 1.02 -34.51
N GLU A 336 6.52 1.39 -33.45
CA GLU A 336 6.03 1.22 -32.08
C GLU A 336 4.86 2.17 -31.76
N ASN A 337 4.87 3.40 -32.30
CA ASN A 337 3.75 4.33 -32.19
C ASN A 337 2.46 3.74 -32.79
N ILE A 338 2.54 3.14 -33.97
CA ILE A 338 1.41 2.46 -34.62
C ILE A 338 0.90 1.32 -33.73
N PHE A 339 1.79 0.46 -33.23
CA PHE A 339 1.38 -0.65 -32.36
C PHE A 339 0.67 -0.18 -31.08
N LEU A 340 1.23 0.82 -30.38
CA LEU A 340 0.67 1.32 -29.14
C LEU A 340 -0.64 2.09 -29.36
N SER A 341 -0.73 2.91 -30.42
CA SER A 341 -1.94 3.69 -30.73
C SER A 341 -3.16 2.86 -31.10
N HIS A 342 -2.98 1.61 -31.54
CA HIS A 342 -4.09 0.66 -31.74
C HIS A 342 -4.63 0.08 -30.42
N ASN A 343 -3.84 0.08 -29.35
CA ASN A 343 -4.13 -0.64 -28.10
C ASN A 343 -4.28 0.29 -26.88
N ILE A 344 -3.94 1.57 -27.02
CA ILE A 344 -3.95 2.57 -25.96
C ILE A 344 -4.76 3.78 -26.45
N SER A 345 -5.46 4.46 -25.53
CA SER A 345 -6.24 5.65 -25.88
C SER A 345 -5.35 6.76 -26.48
N SER A 346 -5.89 7.55 -27.41
CA SER A 346 -5.15 8.69 -28.00
C SER A 346 -4.68 9.69 -26.95
N ALA A 347 -5.48 9.91 -25.90
CA ALA A 347 -5.12 10.77 -24.78
C ALA A 347 -3.93 10.23 -23.98
N ASP A 348 -3.82 8.91 -23.79
CA ASP A 348 -2.72 8.27 -23.09
C ASP A 348 -1.46 8.20 -23.95
N MET A 349 -1.57 7.95 -25.25
CA MET A 349 -0.44 8.03 -26.19
C MET A 349 0.16 9.43 -26.25
N ASN A 350 -0.69 10.46 -26.33
CA ASN A 350 -0.24 11.85 -26.28
C ASN A 350 0.45 12.16 -24.94
N ALA A 351 -0.04 11.60 -23.83
CA ALA A 351 0.61 11.76 -22.52
C ALA A 351 1.99 11.11 -22.48
N ILE A 352 2.15 9.89 -23.03
CA ILE A 352 3.45 9.21 -23.14
C ILE A 352 4.44 10.06 -23.95
N HIS A 353 4.05 10.49 -25.17
CA HIS A 353 4.92 11.29 -26.02
C HIS A 353 5.29 12.62 -25.36
N LYS A 354 4.30 13.41 -24.89
CA LYS A 354 4.53 14.72 -24.28
C LYS A 354 5.47 14.60 -23.07
N LYS A 355 5.21 13.67 -22.15
CA LYS A 355 6.06 13.49 -20.96
C LYS A 355 7.46 12.99 -21.28
N THR A 356 7.63 12.19 -22.33
CA THR A 356 8.95 11.71 -22.77
C THR A 356 9.85 12.88 -23.17
N ILE A 357 9.33 13.81 -23.98
CA ILE A 357 10.10 14.97 -24.44
C ILE A 357 10.41 15.92 -23.29
N GLU A 358 9.42 16.23 -22.44
CA GLU A 358 9.60 17.11 -21.28
C GLU A 358 10.68 16.60 -20.32
N ILE A 359 10.60 15.32 -19.95
CA ILE A 359 11.52 14.71 -19.00
C ILE A 359 12.93 14.62 -19.61
N ALA A 360 13.07 14.25 -20.88
CA ALA A 360 14.37 14.25 -21.55
C ALA A 360 15.02 15.65 -21.54
N GLN A 361 14.23 16.70 -21.83
CA GLN A 361 14.72 18.08 -21.81
C GLN A 361 15.07 18.56 -20.39
N ALA A 362 14.28 18.19 -19.38
CA ALA A 362 14.58 18.49 -17.99
C ALA A 362 15.87 17.78 -17.52
N SER A 363 16.07 16.50 -17.87
CA SER A 363 17.31 15.76 -17.60
C SER A 363 18.54 16.49 -18.12
N MET A 364 18.51 16.95 -19.38
CA MET A 364 19.64 17.69 -19.98
C MET A 364 19.93 19.00 -19.24
N LYS A 365 18.88 19.74 -18.86
CA LYS A 365 19.00 21.01 -18.12
C LYS A 365 19.60 20.81 -16.73
N LEU A 366 19.22 19.76 -16.01
CA LEU A 366 19.78 19.42 -14.69
C LEU A 366 21.31 19.33 -14.73
N HIS A 367 21.88 18.71 -15.76
CA HIS A 367 23.35 18.59 -15.89
C HIS A 367 24.06 19.87 -16.27
N SER A 368 23.36 20.79 -16.93
CA SER A 368 23.92 22.11 -17.25
C SER A 368 23.97 23.05 -16.03
N ASN A 369 23.33 22.68 -14.92
CA ASN A 369 23.28 23.48 -13.70
C ASN A 369 24.39 23.03 -12.70
N PRO A 370 25.34 23.90 -12.35
CA PRO A 370 26.40 23.58 -11.38
C PRO A 370 25.91 23.55 -9.91
N ALA A 371 24.65 23.91 -9.64
CA ALA A 371 24.12 23.99 -8.28
C ALA A 371 23.77 22.62 -7.67
N GLY A 372 23.97 22.48 -6.35
CA GLY A 372 23.58 21.31 -5.55
C GLY A 372 24.77 20.51 -4.99
N ILE A 373 24.45 19.36 -4.40
CA ILE A 373 25.45 18.36 -3.94
C ILE A 373 26.18 17.80 -5.16
N GLY A 374 27.50 17.68 -5.06
CA GLY A 374 28.38 17.51 -6.21
C GLY A 374 29.83 17.93 -5.91
N TYR A 375 30.12 18.25 -4.66
CA TYR A 375 31.49 18.39 -4.20
C TYR A 375 32.14 17.00 -4.22
N MET A 376 33.40 16.92 -4.63
CA MET A 376 34.10 15.64 -4.77
C MET A 376 34.01 14.76 -3.51
N ARG A 377 34.02 15.40 -2.32
CA ARG A 377 33.92 14.70 -1.03
C ARG A 377 32.56 14.07 -0.74
N ASP A 378 31.50 14.48 -1.43
CA ASP A 378 30.16 13.89 -1.26
C ASP A 378 30.15 12.42 -1.71
N LYS A 379 30.99 12.06 -2.69
CA LYS A 379 31.18 10.67 -3.12
C LYS A 379 31.86 9.84 -2.03
N ASP A 380 32.90 10.38 -1.40
CA ASP A 380 33.65 9.69 -0.33
C ASP A 380 32.77 9.46 0.91
N LEU A 381 31.90 10.42 1.24
CA LEU A 381 30.94 10.33 2.35
C LEU A 381 29.68 9.51 1.99
N GLY A 382 29.46 9.24 0.70
CA GLY A 382 28.26 8.62 0.16
C GLY A 382 27.00 9.51 0.22
N THR A 383 27.13 10.79 0.54
CA THR A 383 26.00 11.74 0.62
C THR A 383 25.39 12.04 -0.74
N ASN A 384 26.17 11.89 -1.82
CA ASN A 384 25.69 12.05 -3.19
C ASN A 384 24.56 11.07 -3.58
N LYS A 385 24.41 9.97 -2.84
CA LYS A 385 23.38 8.93 -3.03
C LYS A 385 22.05 9.27 -2.35
N HIS A 386 22.02 10.33 -1.55
CA HIS A 386 20.85 10.73 -0.78
C HIS A 386 20.29 12.05 -1.27
N VAL A 387 19.00 12.27 -1.05
CA VAL A 387 18.43 13.62 -1.11
C VAL A 387 18.76 14.33 0.20
N PHE A 388 19.46 15.45 0.11
CA PHE A 388 19.86 16.24 1.27
C PHE A 388 18.73 17.12 1.80
N SER A 389 18.68 17.25 3.10
CA SER A 389 17.78 18.16 3.80
C SER A 389 18.35 18.53 5.15
N ILE A 390 17.88 19.63 5.71
CA ILE A 390 18.18 20.01 7.09
C ILE A 390 16.98 19.68 7.96
N LEU A 391 17.23 19.11 9.14
CA LEU A 391 16.21 18.73 10.09
C LEU A 391 16.10 19.81 11.17
N GLY A 392 14.99 20.55 11.17
CA GLY A 392 14.77 21.68 12.07
C GLY A 392 15.00 23.06 11.43
N PRO A 393 14.85 24.15 12.21
CA PRO A 393 14.97 25.51 11.71
C PRO A 393 16.44 25.87 11.42
N HIS A 394 16.68 26.53 10.29
CA HIS A 394 18.00 27.03 9.90
C HIS A 394 17.87 28.17 8.89
N LEU A 395 18.80 29.13 8.93
CA LEU A 395 18.80 30.27 8.00
C LEU A 395 19.62 30.03 6.73
N GLY A 396 20.63 29.16 6.80
CA GLY A 396 21.34 28.56 5.65
C GLY A 396 21.41 29.41 4.38
N HIS A 397 21.95 30.64 4.44
CA HIS A 397 21.84 31.64 3.37
C HIS A 397 22.46 31.21 2.02
N ASN A 398 23.30 30.17 2.03
CA ASN A 398 23.94 29.64 0.83
C ASN A 398 23.02 28.71 0.02
N TYR A 399 21.84 28.34 0.55
CA TYR A 399 20.88 27.48 -0.12
C TYR A 399 19.80 28.29 -0.86
N GLY A 400 19.11 27.65 -1.80
CA GLY A 400 18.09 28.30 -2.62
C GLY A 400 16.86 28.76 -1.84
N ASP A 401 16.03 29.57 -2.51
CA ASP A 401 14.88 30.26 -1.90
C ASP A 401 13.54 29.55 -2.12
N VAL A 402 13.54 28.35 -2.72
CA VAL A 402 12.39 27.44 -2.65
C VAL A 402 12.59 26.49 -1.48
N PHE A 403 11.72 26.54 -0.48
CA PHE A 403 11.75 25.66 0.69
C PHE A 403 10.73 24.54 0.51
N ILE A 404 11.21 23.32 0.38
CA ILE A 404 10.42 22.10 0.31
C ILE A 404 10.43 21.45 1.69
N VAL A 405 9.28 21.42 2.34
CA VAL A 405 9.08 20.71 3.61
C VAL A 405 8.55 19.32 3.29
N PHE A 406 9.30 18.29 3.68
CA PHE A 406 8.86 16.91 3.51
C PHE A 406 7.97 16.47 4.67
N LYS A 407 7.06 15.54 4.37
CA LYS A 407 6.35 14.72 5.34
C LYS A 407 7.38 14.03 6.23
N ARG A 408 7.20 14.10 7.55
CA ARG A 408 8.14 13.51 8.51
C ARG A 408 8.33 12.01 8.25
N GLU A 409 7.31 11.35 7.74
CA GLU A 409 7.24 9.93 7.45
C GLU A 409 8.41 9.42 6.60
N ILE A 410 9.00 10.26 5.75
CA ILE A 410 10.16 9.86 4.92
C ILE A 410 11.40 9.50 5.76
N LEU A 411 11.53 10.04 6.98
CA LEU A 411 12.63 9.73 7.90
C LEU A 411 12.57 8.29 8.45
N HIS A 412 11.44 7.61 8.29
CA HIS A 412 11.27 6.22 8.71
C HIS A 412 11.63 5.22 7.61
N HIS A 413 12.04 5.70 6.42
CA HIS A 413 12.50 4.84 5.35
C HIS A 413 13.87 4.23 5.66
N PRO A 414 14.13 2.93 5.41
CA PRO A 414 15.43 2.30 5.69
C PRO A 414 16.66 2.96 5.07
N ASP A 415 16.49 3.68 3.96
CA ASP A 415 17.55 4.47 3.32
C ASP A 415 17.67 5.90 3.86
N ALA A 416 16.75 6.35 4.72
CA ALA A 416 16.90 7.62 5.40
C ALA A 416 17.89 7.47 6.57
N ASN A 417 18.60 8.54 6.91
CA ASN A 417 19.37 8.66 8.14
C ASN A 417 19.54 10.15 8.47
N PHE A 418 20.05 10.45 9.65
CA PHE A 418 20.45 11.82 9.97
C PHE A 418 21.69 11.84 10.86
N SER A 419 22.41 12.95 10.81
CA SER A 419 23.54 13.27 11.68
C SER A 419 23.31 14.60 12.37
N ILE A 420 23.89 14.79 13.55
CA ILE A 420 23.71 16.01 14.37
C ILE A 420 24.30 17.25 13.70
N GLN A 421 25.27 17.05 12.81
CA GLN A 421 25.97 18.08 12.07
C GLN A 421 26.22 17.60 10.66
N ALA A 422 26.71 18.52 9.82
CA ALA A 422 26.90 18.21 8.41
C ALA A 422 28.00 17.18 8.16
N ALA A 423 27.81 16.29 7.18
CA ALA A 423 28.77 15.25 6.83
C ALA A 423 30.15 15.82 6.47
N THR A 424 30.18 16.94 5.75
CA THR A 424 31.39 17.66 5.35
C THR A 424 32.20 18.21 6.53
N SER A 425 31.57 18.40 7.71
CA SER A 425 32.26 18.83 8.93
C SER A 425 33.17 17.74 9.51
N TYR A 426 32.87 16.46 9.28
CA TYR A 426 33.74 15.34 9.65
C TYR A 426 34.96 15.29 8.74
N ALA A 427 34.75 15.33 7.42
CA ALA A 427 35.83 15.26 6.45
C ALA A 427 36.84 16.43 6.62
N SER A 428 36.36 17.60 7.04
CA SER A 428 37.20 18.78 7.33
C SER A 428 37.80 18.80 8.74
N GLY A 429 37.41 17.88 9.64
CA GLY A 429 37.85 17.87 11.04
C GLY A 429 37.18 18.93 11.94
N ARG A 430 36.32 19.79 11.40
CA ARG A 430 35.63 20.83 12.20
C ARG A 430 34.71 20.26 13.27
N THR A 431 34.14 19.07 13.05
CA THR A 431 33.21 18.44 14.00
C THR A 431 33.84 18.25 15.39
N TYR A 432 35.13 17.94 15.50
CA TYR A 432 35.82 17.71 16.77
C TYR A 432 35.93 18.98 17.63
N ASN A 433 35.94 20.16 17.00
CA ASN A 433 35.89 21.44 17.72
C ASN A 433 34.48 21.75 18.23
N TRP A 434 33.45 21.22 17.58
CA TRP A 434 32.05 21.48 17.93
C TRP A 434 31.48 20.40 18.85
N ARG A 435 32.09 19.21 18.84
CA ARG A 435 31.72 18.01 19.59
C ARG A 435 32.97 17.43 20.25
N PRO A 436 33.50 18.08 21.31
CA PRO A 436 34.75 17.67 21.96
C PRO A 436 34.70 16.26 22.57
N TRP A 437 33.51 15.72 22.85
CA TRP A 437 33.33 14.33 23.29
C TRP A 437 33.65 13.27 22.21
N LEU A 438 33.90 13.68 20.97
CA LEU A 438 34.48 12.79 19.95
C LEU A 438 35.98 12.58 20.13
N GLY A 439 36.62 13.33 21.02
CA GLY A 439 38.06 13.28 21.27
C GLY A 439 38.88 14.09 20.28
N ILE A 440 40.13 13.68 20.08
CA ILE A 440 41.07 14.35 19.17
C ILE A 440 40.78 13.93 17.74
N ALA A 441 40.79 14.90 16.81
CA ALA A 441 40.58 14.63 15.39
C ALA A 441 41.66 13.68 14.85
N PRO A 442 41.28 12.54 14.23
CA PRO A 442 42.21 11.70 13.51
C PRO A 442 42.90 12.46 12.37
N GLU A 443 44.18 12.14 12.15
CA GLU A 443 44.96 12.68 11.04
C GLU A 443 44.41 12.19 9.69
N SER A 444 44.04 10.91 9.63
CA SER A 444 43.48 10.26 8.44
C SER A 444 42.06 10.74 8.13
N GLN A 445 41.81 11.11 6.88
CA GLN A 445 40.47 11.43 6.39
C GLN A 445 39.54 10.21 6.42
N GLU A 446 40.04 9.01 6.12
CA GLU A 446 39.25 7.78 6.12
C GLU A 446 38.69 7.47 7.50
N GLU A 447 39.48 7.67 8.55
CA GLU A 447 39.04 7.48 9.94
C GLU A 447 37.98 8.51 10.34
N ARG A 448 38.09 9.76 9.85
CA ARG A 448 37.05 10.78 10.06
C ARG A 448 35.74 10.42 9.35
N ILE A 449 35.81 9.89 8.13
CA ILE A 449 34.64 9.41 7.37
C ILE A 449 34.02 8.20 8.07
N LYS A 450 34.85 7.26 8.56
CA LYS A 450 34.39 6.13 9.35
C LYS A 450 33.61 6.60 10.59
N LEU A 451 34.14 7.58 11.34
CA LEU A 451 33.44 8.14 12.49
C LEU A 451 32.11 8.80 12.11
N TYR A 452 32.03 9.45 10.94
CA TYR A 452 30.76 9.97 10.42
C TYR A 452 29.72 8.85 10.29
N HIS A 453 30.05 7.72 9.64
CA HIS A 453 29.13 6.59 9.52
C HIS A 453 28.77 5.95 10.88
N GLU A 454 29.71 5.92 11.83
CA GLU A 454 29.51 5.43 13.21
C GLU A 454 28.76 6.42 14.12
N SER A 455 28.37 7.58 13.61
CA SER A 455 27.63 8.61 14.36
C SER A 455 26.17 8.77 13.91
N LYS A 456 25.81 8.19 12.76
CA LYS A 456 24.49 8.33 12.14
C LYS A 456 23.40 7.75 13.03
N LEU A 457 22.26 8.44 13.05
CA LEU A 457 21.03 8.03 13.72
C LEU A 457 19.93 7.77 12.68
N HIS A 458 18.88 7.06 13.09
CA HIS A 458 17.74 6.71 12.24
C HIS A 458 16.45 6.78 13.05
N VAL A 459 15.39 7.40 12.51
CA VAL A 459 14.17 7.73 13.26
C VAL A 459 13.31 6.51 13.58
N SER A 460 13.42 5.43 12.81
CA SER A 460 12.75 4.16 13.17
C SER A 460 13.36 3.44 14.37
N MET A 461 14.58 3.79 14.78
CA MET A 461 15.28 3.15 15.91
C MET A 461 14.73 3.67 17.22
N PRO A 462 14.09 2.86 18.07
CA PRO A 462 13.46 3.47 19.23
C PRO A 462 14.50 3.98 20.24
N GLY A 463 14.19 5.14 20.83
CA GLY A 463 15.13 5.90 21.67
C GLY A 463 16.10 6.80 20.89
N TYR A 464 16.01 6.89 19.56
CA TYR A 464 16.82 7.86 18.77
C TYR A 464 16.67 9.29 19.29
N GLU A 465 15.49 9.66 19.81
CA GLU A 465 15.19 10.98 20.35
C GLU A 465 16.08 11.29 21.54
N ARG A 466 16.37 10.28 22.37
CA ARG A 466 17.24 10.44 23.53
C ARG A 466 18.66 10.77 23.10
N ALA A 467 19.19 10.03 22.12
CA ALA A 467 20.53 10.30 21.60
C ALA A 467 20.61 11.66 20.90
N ALA A 468 19.62 11.98 20.07
CA ALA A 468 19.55 13.28 19.38
C ALA A 468 19.45 14.44 20.38
N ALA A 469 18.59 14.33 21.39
CA ALA A 469 18.43 15.37 22.40
C ALA A 469 19.69 15.58 23.25
N LEU A 470 20.37 14.52 23.68
CA LEU A 470 21.63 14.64 24.42
C LEU A 470 22.71 15.35 23.59
N GLU A 471 22.83 15.00 22.31
CA GLU A 471 23.76 15.65 21.38
C GLU A 471 23.42 17.14 21.19
N MET A 472 22.14 17.49 21.02
CA MET A 472 21.70 18.87 20.89
C MET A 472 21.95 19.69 22.17
N ILE A 473 21.60 19.15 23.33
CA ILE A 473 21.86 19.78 24.64
C ILE A 473 23.37 20.03 24.82
N ALA A 474 24.19 19.00 24.57
CA ALA A 474 25.64 19.11 24.75
C ALA A 474 26.27 20.11 23.77
N THR A 475 25.84 20.11 22.50
CA THR A 475 26.35 21.04 21.48
C THR A 475 25.95 22.48 21.78
N THR A 476 24.69 22.73 22.18
CA THR A 476 24.22 24.06 22.60
C THR A 476 24.96 24.53 23.84
N SER A 477 25.12 23.68 24.86
CA SER A 477 25.85 24.02 26.08
C SER A 477 27.31 24.37 25.81
N HIS A 478 27.97 23.62 24.93
CA HIS A 478 29.34 23.89 24.49
C HIS A 478 29.44 25.22 23.74
N PHE A 479 28.54 25.46 22.78
CA PHE A 479 28.49 26.70 22.01
C PHE A 479 28.29 27.93 22.89
N LEU A 480 27.37 27.85 23.85
CA LEU A 480 27.08 28.91 24.82
C LEU A 480 28.08 28.98 25.98
N LYS A 481 29.04 28.05 26.04
CA LYS A 481 30.05 27.92 27.11
C LYS A 481 29.44 27.81 28.52
N LYS A 482 28.28 27.17 28.67
CA LYS A 482 27.55 27.07 29.94
C LYS A 482 28.00 25.93 30.85
N LYS A 483 28.61 24.86 30.30
CA LYS A 483 29.05 23.66 31.05
C LYS A 483 27.94 23.00 31.90
N THR A 484 26.73 22.95 31.36
CA THR A 484 25.55 22.34 31.99
C THR A 484 24.74 21.54 30.99
N MET A 485 24.13 20.44 31.40
CA MET A 485 23.14 19.71 30.61
C MET A 485 21.73 20.26 30.82
N ASN A 486 21.54 21.24 31.72
CA ASN A 486 20.27 21.93 31.93
C ASN A 486 20.02 22.99 30.83
N ILE A 487 19.77 22.50 29.62
CA ILE A 487 19.44 23.31 28.43
C ILE A 487 17.99 23.01 28.04
N ASP A 488 17.19 24.06 27.89
CA ASP A 488 15.81 24.01 27.44
C ASP A 488 15.68 24.08 25.90
N LEU A 489 14.48 23.83 25.39
CA LEU A 489 14.22 23.86 23.95
C LEU A 489 14.45 25.26 23.35
N LYS A 490 14.16 26.32 24.11
CA LYS A 490 14.30 27.70 23.64
C LYS A 490 15.76 28.02 23.33
N MET A 491 16.68 27.71 24.23
CA MET A 491 18.12 27.89 24.05
C MET A 491 18.65 27.08 22.86
N ILE A 492 18.13 25.86 22.65
CA ILE A 492 18.48 25.05 21.48
C ILE A 492 18.06 25.76 20.19
N ILE A 493 16.80 26.20 20.08
CA ILE A 493 16.29 26.87 18.88
C ILE A 493 17.07 28.18 18.62
N GLU A 494 17.28 29.00 19.63
CA GLU A 494 18.07 30.24 19.52
C GLU A 494 19.49 29.94 19.01
N SER A 495 20.15 28.91 19.57
CA SER A 495 21.47 28.49 19.10
C SER A 495 21.48 28.00 17.66
N CYS A 496 20.44 27.27 17.21
CA CYS A 496 20.32 26.82 15.82
C CYS A 496 20.19 27.97 14.82
N LEU A 497 19.66 29.12 15.22
CA LEU A 497 19.53 30.31 14.39
C LEU A 497 20.82 31.13 14.29
N GLU A 498 21.68 31.05 15.31
CA GLU A 498 22.94 31.80 15.36
C GLU A 498 24.12 31.07 14.70
N VAL A 499 24.05 29.74 14.58
CA VAL A 499 25.14 28.92 14.05
C VAL A 499 25.07 28.76 12.53
N ASP A 500 26.24 28.52 11.94
CA ASP A 500 26.35 28.08 10.55
C ASP A 500 25.52 26.79 10.32
N SER A 501 24.84 26.68 9.18
CA SER A 501 23.96 25.54 8.87
C SER A 501 24.66 24.18 8.87
N HIS A 502 25.99 24.13 8.75
CA HIS A 502 26.75 22.88 8.91
C HIS A 502 26.79 22.37 10.35
N ARG A 503 26.37 23.18 11.34
CA ARG A 503 26.17 22.78 12.74
C ARG A 503 24.74 22.33 13.06
N SER A 504 23.82 22.47 12.10
CA SER A 504 22.45 21.96 12.22
C SER A 504 22.40 20.47 11.88
N MET A 505 21.31 19.80 12.29
CA MET A 505 21.08 18.40 11.95
C MET A 505 20.90 18.24 10.44
N GLU A 506 21.67 17.32 9.85
CA GLU A 506 21.60 16.99 8.42
C GLU A 506 20.85 15.66 8.25
N ALA A 507 19.79 15.69 7.46
CA ALA A 507 19.00 14.52 7.10
C ALA A 507 19.33 14.08 5.66
N HIS A 508 19.72 12.81 5.53
CA HIS A 508 20.02 12.15 4.27
C HIS A 508 18.86 11.23 3.94
N LEU A 509 18.02 11.64 2.99
CA LEU A 509 16.79 10.98 2.64
C LEU A 509 17.01 9.95 1.50
N PRO A 510 16.02 9.09 1.19
CA PRO A 510 16.15 8.12 0.11
C PRO A 510 16.52 8.76 -1.24
N GLN A 511 17.14 7.96 -2.12
CA GLN A 511 17.67 8.43 -3.40
C GLN A 511 16.61 9.10 -4.29
N LEU A 512 15.35 8.66 -4.14
CA LEU A 512 14.20 9.11 -4.93
C LEU A 512 12.98 9.34 -4.03
N ILE A 513 12.38 10.53 -4.08
CA ILE A 513 11.25 10.91 -3.22
C ILE A 513 10.10 11.44 -4.10
N PRO A 514 8.95 10.75 -4.18
CA PRO A 514 7.79 11.24 -4.91
C PRO A 514 7.24 12.56 -4.35
N LEU A 515 6.61 13.37 -5.21
CA LEU A 515 6.00 14.64 -4.78
C LEU A 515 4.92 14.48 -3.68
N ASP A 516 4.34 13.28 -3.55
CA ASP A 516 3.38 12.97 -2.50
C ASP A 516 3.96 13.06 -1.07
N TYR A 517 5.30 12.98 -0.94
CA TYR A 517 6.01 13.18 0.32
C TYR A 517 6.36 14.63 0.61
N ILE A 518 6.06 15.56 -0.31
CA ILE A 518 6.16 16.98 -0.01
C ILE A 518 4.90 17.39 0.75
N ASP A 519 5.10 17.84 1.98
CA ASP A 519 4.04 18.27 2.87
C ASP A 519 3.65 19.72 2.59
N HIS A 520 4.65 20.60 2.41
CA HIS A 520 4.43 22.02 2.17
C HIS A 520 5.57 22.66 1.38
N ILE A 521 5.29 23.72 0.65
CA ILE A 521 6.27 24.54 -0.07
C ILE A 521 6.13 26.00 0.35
N TYR A 522 7.25 26.65 0.68
CA TYR A 522 7.32 28.11 0.80
C TYR A 522 8.11 28.68 -0.36
N MET A 523 7.57 29.74 -0.97
CA MET A 523 8.21 30.43 -2.07
C MET A 523 7.87 31.93 -2.08
N ALA A 524 8.84 32.74 -2.50
CA ALA A 524 8.64 34.16 -2.75
C ALA A 524 7.72 34.40 -3.97
N GLN A 525 6.98 35.50 -3.96
CA GLN A 525 5.99 35.83 -5.00
C GLN A 525 6.62 35.90 -6.40
N ASN A 526 7.77 36.56 -6.53
CA ASN A 526 8.48 36.68 -7.79
C ASN A 526 8.98 35.33 -8.35
N ILE A 527 9.34 34.40 -7.47
CA ILE A 527 9.72 33.03 -7.87
C ILE A 527 8.48 32.26 -8.37
N PHE A 528 7.34 32.40 -7.68
CA PHE A 528 6.08 31.80 -8.12
C PHE A 528 5.69 32.32 -9.51
N GLU A 529 5.68 33.64 -9.73
CA GLU A 529 5.33 34.25 -11.01
C GLU A 529 6.27 33.83 -12.14
N TRP A 530 7.56 33.68 -11.84
CA TRP A 530 8.54 33.15 -12.80
C TRP A 530 8.21 31.71 -13.21
N LEU A 531 7.82 30.83 -12.27
CA LEU A 531 7.38 29.46 -12.57
C LEU A 531 6.03 29.42 -13.29
N ASP A 532 5.10 30.30 -12.92
CA ASP A 532 3.74 30.39 -13.48
C ASP A 532 3.75 30.72 -14.98
N SER A 533 4.77 31.45 -15.43
CA SER A 533 5.02 31.75 -16.85
C SER A 533 5.37 30.50 -17.68
N ASP A 534 5.71 29.38 -17.04
CA ASP A 534 5.91 28.09 -17.68
C ASP A 534 4.68 27.19 -17.50
N THR A 535 3.96 26.98 -18.61
CA THR A 535 2.69 26.25 -18.63
C THR A 535 2.78 24.83 -18.05
N ASP A 536 3.91 24.14 -18.22
CA ASP A 536 4.05 22.75 -17.78
C ASP A 536 4.37 22.66 -16.27
N ALA A 537 5.16 23.60 -15.73
CA ALA A 537 5.41 23.72 -14.30
C ALA A 537 4.14 24.13 -13.54
N ASN A 538 3.39 25.08 -14.08
CA ASN A 538 2.13 25.56 -13.51
C ASN A 538 1.08 24.44 -13.39
N GLN A 539 0.85 23.70 -14.49
CA GLN A 539 -0.06 22.55 -14.47
C GLN A 539 0.33 21.48 -13.44
N ALA A 540 1.64 21.22 -13.28
CA ALA A 540 2.14 20.28 -12.29
C ALA A 540 1.93 20.79 -10.85
N MET A 541 2.17 22.08 -10.59
CA MET A 541 1.99 22.69 -9.26
C MET A 541 0.52 22.66 -8.81
N ASP A 542 -0.41 23.07 -9.67
CA ASP A 542 -1.84 23.10 -9.35
C ASP A 542 -2.43 21.70 -9.17
N ALA A 543 -1.99 20.75 -10.00
CA ALA A 543 -2.46 19.37 -9.92
C ALA A 543 -2.03 18.68 -8.62
N VAL A 544 -0.80 18.94 -8.16
CA VAL A 544 -0.18 18.20 -7.05
C VAL A 544 -0.36 18.91 -5.71
N PHE A 545 -0.04 20.20 -5.62
CA PHE A 545 0.13 20.86 -4.32
C PHE A 545 -1.09 21.61 -3.82
N LYS A 546 -1.92 22.18 -4.71
CA LYS A 546 -3.15 22.92 -4.33
C LYS A 546 -2.90 23.93 -3.19
N ASP A 547 -3.42 23.66 -1.99
CA ASP A 547 -3.33 24.47 -0.77
C ASP A 547 -2.00 24.30 0.01
N ARG A 548 -1.08 23.47 -0.47
CA ARG A 548 0.23 23.17 0.16
C ARG A 548 1.36 24.11 -0.25
N ILE A 549 1.04 25.24 -0.87
CA ILE A 549 2.02 26.26 -1.26
C ILE A 549 1.70 27.56 -0.54
N THR A 550 2.66 28.11 0.20
CA THR A 550 2.60 29.46 0.75
C THR A 550 3.44 30.40 -0.10
N LYS A 551 2.75 31.32 -0.78
CA LYS A 551 3.34 32.43 -1.52
C LYS A 551 3.50 33.60 -0.55
N THR A 552 4.69 34.19 -0.51
CA THR A 552 4.97 35.33 0.37
C THR A 552 5.20 36.58 -0.45
N GLN A 553 4.77 37.74 0.06
CA GLN A 553 4.97 39.05 -0.62
C GLN A 553 6.44 39.49 -0.71
N HIS A 554 7.36 38.78 -0.03
CA HIS A 554 8.80 39.03 -0.10
C HIS A 554 9.40 38.66 -1.47
N GLN A 555 10.65 39.10 -1.71
CA GLN A 555 11.40 38.81 -2.92
C GLN A 555 12.49 37.76 -2.65
N GLY A 556 12.57 36.74 -3.51
CA GLY A 556 13.62 35.73 -3.50
C GLY A 556 14.53 35.79 -4.73
N GLU A 557 15.55 34.93 -4.78
CA GLU A 557 16.47 34.87 -5.91
C GLU A 557 16.06 33.82 -6.96
N VAL A 558 15.92 34.29 -8.21
CA VAL A 558 15.58 33.44 -9.36
C VAL A 558 16.83 32.83 -10.03
N GLY A 559 18.00 33.46 -9.87
CA GLY A 559 19.26 33.03 -10.47
C GLY A 559 20.23 32.36 -9.48
N ALA A 560 21.13 31.53 -10.01
CA ALA A 560 22.29 31.06 -9.27
C ALA A 560 23.26 32.24 -9.13
N ALA A 561 23.22 32.96 -8.02
CA ALA A 561 24.39 33.75 -7.66
C ALA A 561 25.50 32.73 -7.38
N GLU A 562 26.44 32.56 -8.31
CA GLU A 562 27.79 32.06 -8.04
C GLU A 562 28.46 33.06 -7.09
N SER A 563 27.97 33.10 -5.86
CA SER A 563 28.43 34.03 -4.86
C SER A 563 29.20 33.20 -3.84
N LYS A 564 30.49 33.49 -3.76
CA LYS A 564 31.40 33.10 -2.68
C LYS A 564 30.94 33.57 -1.28
N PHE A 565 29.72 34.07 -1.12
CA PHE A 565 29.26 34.63 0.14
C PHE A 565 28.71 33.53 1.04
N GLY A 566 29.49 33.24 2.08
CA GLY A 566 29.03 32.55 3.27
C GLY A 566 28.21 33.46 4.18
N SER A 567 27.56 32.85 5.17
CA SER A 567 27.01 33.41 6.43
C SER A 567 26.06 34.61 6.37
N LYS A 568 25.79 35.26 5.23
CA LYS A 568 24.88 36.41 5.13
C LYS A 568 24.04 36.41 3.84
N PRO A 569 22.77 36.85 3.90
CA PRO A 569 21.92 36.98 2.72
C PRO A 569 22.41 38.12 1.81
N SER A 570 22.17 37.96 0.51
CA SER A 570 22.56 38.90 -0.55
C SER A 570 21.74 40.20 -0.56
N SER A 571 20.55 40.21 0.05
CA SER A 571 19.70 41.39 0.20
C SER A 571 18.86 41.32 1.48
N GLU A 572 18.39 42.47 1.95
CA GLU A 572 17.50 42.56 3.13
C GLU A 572 16.15 41.86 2.88
N SER A 573 15.56 42.03 1.70
CA SER A 573 14.29 41.36 1.36
C SER A 573 14.43 39.82 1.35
N ARG A 574 15.58 39.30 0.92
CA ARG A 574 15.88 37.86 0.99
C ARG A 574 16.06 37.39 2.44
N ALA A 575 16.68 38.20 3.29
CA ALA A 575 16.80 37.94 4.72
C ALA A 575 15.40 37.84 5.37
N GLU A 576 14.56 38.85 5.15
CA GLU A 576 13.18 38.91 5.66
C GLU A 576 12.35 37.70 5.21
N TYR A 577 12.50 37.29 3.94
CA TYR A 577 11.85 36.10 3.43
C TYR A 577 12.29 34.84 4.18
N GLN A 578 13.60 34.64 4.34
CA GLN A 578 14.14 33.46 5.02
C GLN A 578 13.76 33.44 6.49
N ASP A 579 13.80 34.59 7.18
CA ASP A 579 13.36 34.74 8.56
C ASP A 579 11.86 34.43 8.72
N PHE A 580 11.03 34.92 7.78
CA PHE A 580 9.61 34.62 7.74
C PHE A 580 9.36 33.11 7.64
N VAL A 581 10.01 32.44 6.69
CA VAL A 581 9.84 30.99 6.50
C VAL A 581 10.32 30.22 7.73
N VAL A 582 11.49 30.55 8.27
CA VAL A 582 12.03 29.89 9.47
C VAL A 582 11.12 30.08 10.68
N LYS A 583 10.57 31.29 10.88
CA LYS A 583 9.55 31.53 11.92
C LYS A 583 8.32 30.64 11.71
N LYS A 584 7.84 30.47 10.48
CA LYS A 584 6.73 29.56 10.17
C LYS A 584 7.07 28.10 10.42
N LEU A 585 8.30 27.67 10.15
CA LEU A 585 8.77 26.32 10.48
C LEU A 585 8.84 26.11 12.00
N ILE A 586 9.33 27.08 12.78
CA ILE A 586 9.34 27.01 14.25
C ILE A 586 7.91 26.94 14.79
N GLU A 587 6.99 27.77 14.30
CA GLU A 587 5.57 27.72 14.65
C GLU A 587 4.95 26.35 14.30
N ARG A 588 5.36 25.76 13.17
CA ARG A 588 4.90 24.44 12.73
C ARG A 588 5.43 23.31 13.62
N PHE A 589 6.73 23.29 13.92
CA PHE A 589 7.34 22.27 14.76
C PHE A 589 6.93 22.41 16.24
N GLY A 590 6.66 23.63 16.70
CA GLY A 590 6.18 23.90 18.06
C GLY A 590 4.70 23.54 18.29
N LYS A 591 3.92 23.37 17.23
CA LYS A 591 2.57 22.82 17.36
C LYS A 591 2.71 21.35 17.73
N ARG A 592 2.41 21.02 18.99
CA ARG A 592 1.99 19.66 19.34
C ARG A 592 0.89 19.31 18.37
N ASP A 593 1.14 18.32 17.56
CA ASP A 593 0.25 17.92 16.51
C ASP A 593 -0.96 17.22 17.15
N THR A 594 -1.83 17.99 17.81
CA THR A 594 -3.20 17.57 18.16
C THR A 594 -3.95 17.12 16.90
N HIS A 595 -3.46 17.60 15.75
CA HIS A 595 -3.93 17.37 14.40
C HIS A 595 -3.09 16.37 13.59
N SER A 596 -2.13 15.63 14.18
CA SER A 596 -1.36 14.63 13.41
C SER A 596 -2.31 13.64 12.76
N LEU A 597 -2.30 13.65 11.42
CA LEU A 597 -3.28 13.02 10.54
C LEU A 597 -3.13 11.49 10.40
N SER A 598 -2.19 10.92 11.14
CA SER A 598 -2.03 9.50 11.42
C SER A 598 -1.51 9.37 12.86
N THR A 599 -1.62 8.21 13.49
CA THR A 599 -0.75 7.95 14.65
C THR A 599 0.68 8.31 14.23
N SER A 600 1.39 9.15 14.99
CA SER A 600 2.75 9.57 14.61
C SER A 600 3.49 8.31 14.20
N MET A 601 3.97 8.19 12.96
CA MET A 601 4.60 6.93 12.57
C MET A 601 5.72 6.64 13.58
N ARG A 602 5.70 5.45 14.19
CA ARG A 602 6.63 5.11 15.30
C ARG A 602 7.69 4.10 14.90
N GLY A 603 7.63 3.62 13.66
CA GLY A 603 8.46 2.53 13.17
C GLY A 603 8.81 2.67 11.71
N CYS A 604 9.48 1.67 11.15
CA CYS A 604 9.93 1.69 9.77
C CYS A 604 8.75 1.80 8.79
N ALA A 605 8.94 2.59 7.74
CA ALA A 605 8.03 2.75 6.62
C ALA A 605 8.76 2.49 5.30
N ILE A 606 8.30 1.52 4.52
CA ILE A 606 8.96 1.11 3.28
C ILE A 606 7.94 0.64 2.27
N THR A 607 8.16 0.94 0.99
CA THR A 607 7.43 0.30 -0.10
C THR A 607 8.29 -0.81 -0.69
N VAL A 608 7.91 -2.06 -0.45
CA VAL A 608 8.65 -3.23 -0.94
C VAL A 608 8.25 -3.50 -2.40
N PRO A 609 9.19 -3.44 -3.36
CA PRO A 609 8.89 -3.74 -4.76
C PRO A 609 8.53 -5.21 -4.94
N SER A 610 7.73 -5.52 -5.97
CA SER A 610 7.44 -6.91 -6.34
C SER A 610 8.71 -7.63 -6.78
N SER A 611 8.98 -8.78 -6.17
CA SER A 611 10.17 -9.59 -6.49
C SER A 611 9.87 -11.09 -6.53
N ASN A 612 8.61 -11.51 -6.37
CA ASN A 612 8.24 -12.91 -6.13
C ASN A 612 9.08 -13.52 -5.00
N PHE A 613 9.29 -12.75 -3.92
CA PHE A 613 10.09 -13.12 -2.74
C PHE A 613 11.58 -13.42 -3.03
N LYS A 614 12.11 -12.99 -4.18
CA LYS A 614 13.53 -13.14 -4.51
C LYS A 614 14.40 -12.10 -3.78
N ASP A 615 13.91 -10.88 -3.68
CA ASP A 615 14.62 -9.78 -3.03
C ASP A 615 14.18 -9.64 -1.59
N ASN A 616 15.15 -9.56 -0.67
CA ASN A 616 14.92 -9.45 0.77
C ASN A 616 15.54 -8.16 1.29
N ILE A 617 14.69 -7.30 1.83
CA ILE A 617 15.09 -6.00 2.35
C ILE A 617 15.38 -6.15 3.84
N ALA A 618 16.66 -6.06 4.21
CA ALA A 618 17.07 -6.00 5.60
C ALA A 618 16.70 -4.63 6.20
N LEU A 619 16.00 -4.64 7.32
CA LEU A 619 15.65 -3.42 8.04
C LEU A 619 16.78 -3.03 8.99
N PRO A 620 16.96 -1.72 9.28
CA PRO A 620 17.94 -1.27 10.27
C PRO A 620 17.64 -1.73 11.70
N LEU A 621 16.41 -2.22 11.93
CA LEU A 621 15.90 -2.68 13.20
C LEU A 621 16.30 -4.13 13.46
N MET A 622 16.78 -4.40 14.67
CA MET A 622 17.07 -5.75 15.15
C MET A 622 16.21 -6.09 16.37
N ILE A 623 16.02 -7.39 16.61
CA ILE A 623 15.15 -7.87 17.70
C ILE A 623 15.73 -7.48 19.07
N SER A 624 17.05 -7.63 19.25
CA SER A 624 17.70 -7.34 20.54
C SER A 624 17.65 -5.87 20.96
N GLN A 625 17.49 -4.96 20.01
CA GLN A 625 17.46 -3.51 20.28
C GLN A 625 16.29 -3.14 21.19
N SER A 626 15.16 -3.86 21.07
CA SER A 626 14.00 -3.69 21.95
C SER A 626 14.27 -3.98 23.44
N TYR A 627 15.41 -4.61 23.76
CA TYR A 627 15.87 -4.84 25.13
C TYR A 627 16.72 -3.70 25.67
N LEU A 628 17.49 -3.02 24.81
CA LEU A 628 18.40 -1.92 25.17
C LEU A 628 17.65 -0.63 25.54
N GLU A 629 16.40 -0.50 25.09
CA GLU A 629 15.53 0.63 25.40
C GLU A 629 14.98 0.62 26.83
N GLN A 630 15.20 -0.45 27.61
CA GLN A 630 14.65 -0.56 28.96
C GLN A 630 15.73 -0.53 30.04
N PRO A 631 15.60 0.37 31.04
CA PRO A 631 16.32 0.24 32.30
C PRO A 631 15.61 -0.84 33.14
N LEU A 632 15.77 -2.12 32.78
CA LEU A 632 15.35 -3.21 33.64
C LEU A 632 16.57 -3.65 34.49
N PRO A 633 16.52 -3.54 35.83
CA PRO A 633 17.63 -3.95 36.69
C PRO A 633 17.93 -5.46 36.61
N GLU A 634 16.97 -6.27 36.18
CA GLU A 634 17.15 -7.68 35.83
C GLU A 634 16.31 -8.00 34.59
N MET A 635 16.95 -8.53 33.54
CA MET A 635 16.25 -9.05 32.35
C MET A 635 15.45 -10.30 32.76
N PRO A 636 14.10 -10.30 32.70
CA PRO A 636 13.34 -11.46 33.12
C PRO A 636 13.67 -12.67 32.24
N ASN A 637 13.76 -13.86 32.84
CA ASN A 637 14.03 -15.13 32.11
C ASN A 637 12.95 -15.52 31.07
N ASN A 638 11.89 -14.71 30.92
CA ASN A 638 10.74 -14.96 30.04
C ASN A 638 10.34 -13.68 29.28
N ILE A 639 11.21 -13.21 28.38
CA ILE A 639 10.91 -12.04 27.54
C ILE A 639 10.13 -12.47 26.30
N THR A 640 8.94 -11.88 26.14
CA THR A 640 8.16 -11.94 24.90
C THR A 640 8.52 -10.73 24.04
N THR A 641 8.83 -10.97 22.77
CA THR A 641 8.98 -9.89 21.78
C THR A 641 7.74 -9.80 20.90
N TYR A 642 7.31 -8.58 20.63
CA TYR A 642 6.21 -8.24 19.73
C TYR A 642 6.76 -7.46 18.55
N ILE A 643 6.43 -7.89 17.34
CA ILE A 643 6.69 -7.15 16.11
C ILE A 643 5.34 -6.75 15.53
N TYR A 644 5.11 -5.45 15.37
CA TYR A 644 3.90 -4.91 14.76
C TYR A 644 4.24 -4.32 13.41
N TRP A 645 3.32 -4.39 12.46
CA TRP A 645 3.41 -3.67 11.19
C TRP A 645 2.03 -3.48 10.57
N GLN A 646 1.94 -2.54 9.64
CA GLN A 646 0.77 -2.26 8.84
C GLN A 646 1.09 -2.53 7.36
N VAL A 647 0.20 -3.23 6.65
CA VAL A 647 0.35 -3.55 5.23
C VAL A 647 -0.98 -3.37 4.49
N MET A 648 -0.90 -2.90 3.25
CA MET A 648 -2.02 -2.85 2.32
C MET A 648 -1.89 -3.95 1.27
N ASN A 649 -2.99 -4.59 0.90
CA ASN A 649 -3.12 -5.66 -0.10
C ASN A 649 -2.36 -6.97 0.14
N GLY A 650 -1.54 -7.08 1.19
CA GLY A 650 -0.88 -8.33 1.58
C GLY A 650 0.15 -8.80 0.55
N ASP A 651 0.32 -10.12 0.42
CA ASP A 651 1.33 -10.78 -0.42
C ASP A 651 2.78 -10.43 -0.04
N MET A 652 3.05 -10.48 1.27
CA MET A 652 4.37 -10.17 1.83
C MET A 652 4.85 -11.23 2.81
N ILE A 653 6.17 -11.34 2.93
CA ILE A 653 6.83 -12.12 3.97
C ILE A 653 7.59 -11.18 4.90
N LEU A 654 7.32 -11.31 6.20
CA LEU A 654 8.23 -10.86 7.26
C LEU A 654 9.13 -12.04 7.62
N THR A 655 10.44 -11.87 7.50
CA THR A 655 11.44 -12.90 7.83
C THR A 655 12.26 -12.48 9.02
N LEU A 656 12.38 -13.36 10.00
CA LEU A 656 13.34 -13.20 11.10
C LEU A 656 14.46 -14.22 10.91
N SER A 657 15.71 -13.80 11.05
CA SER A 657 16.86 -14.69 10.84
C SER A 657 17.96 -14.49 11.88
N ASN A 658 18.77 -15.52 12.06
CA ASN A 658 19.95 -15.47 12.95
C ASN A 658 21.14 -14.72 12.34
N GLU A 659 21.22 -14.64 11.02
CA GLU A 659 22.18 -13.82 10.27
C GLU A 659 21.47 -13.05 9.15
N GLN A 660 22.04 -11.93 8.70
CA GLN A 660 21.47 -11.16 7.60
C GLN A 660 21.45 -12.00 6.32
N ILE A 661 20.33 -12.02 5.60
CA ILE A 661 20.17 -12.83 4.40
C ILE A 661 21.02 -12.24 3.27
N ASN A 662 21.94 -13.03 2.75
CA ASN A 662 22.74 -12.72 1.59
C ASN A 662 22.33 -13.62 0.42
N SER A 663 21.79 -13.03 -0.65
CA SER A 663 21.35 -13.77 -1.84
C SER A 663 22.51 -14.24 -2.73
N THR A 664 23.71 -13.70 -2.57
CA THR A 664 24.88 -14.04 -3.40
C THR A 664 25.79 -15.09 -2.78
N GLU A 665 25.66 -15.34 -1.48
CA GLU A 665 26.53 -16.24 -0.73
C GLU A 665 25.77 -17.44 -0.16
N ARG A 666 26.45 -18.58 -0.08
CA ARG A 666 25.87 -19.76 0.56
C ARG A 666 25.99 -19.63 2.07
N GLN A 667 24.84 -19.56 2.73
CA GLN A 667 24.74 -19.44 4.19
C GLN A 667 24.19 -20.74 4.81
N PRO A 668 25.03 -21.75 5.11
CA PRO A 668 24.56 -23.06 5.59
C PRO A 668 23.94 -23.03 7.00
N ASN A 669 24.34 -22.04 7.80
CA ASN A 669 23.87 -21.84 9.17
C ASN A 669 22.67 -20.90 9.26
N LEU A 670 22.21 -20.35 8.13
CA LEU A 670 21.06 -19.47 8.09
C LEU A 670 19.82 -20.25 8.54
N ARG A 671 19.16 -19.72 9.55
CA ARG A 671 17.89 -20.20 10.08
C ARG A 671 16.92 -19.03 10.07
N CYS A 672 15.76 -19.28 9.48
CA CYS A 672 14.77 -18.25 9.21
C CYS A 672 13.40 -18.70 9.69
N LEU A 673 12.70 -17.79 10.37
CA LEU A 673 11.26 -17.81 10.55
C LEU A 673 10.61 -17.04 9.40
N ILE A 674 9.67 -17.65 8.70
CA ILE A 674 8.81 -17.00 7.71
C ILE A 674 7.46 -16.73 8.35
N CYS A 675 7.03 -15.48 8.28
CA CYS A 675 5.67 -15.05 8.55
C CYS A 675 5.08 -14.50 7.24
N TYR A 676 4.32 -15.33 6.53
CA TYR A 676 3.67 -14.94 5.27
C TYR A 676 2.24 -14.45 5.53
N VAL A 677 1.93 -13.28 4.98
CA VAL A 677 0.60 -12.70 4.99
C VAL A 677 0.07 -12.69 3.56
N ALA A 678 -1.00 -13.45 3.32
CA ALA A 678 -1.58 -13.67 2.00
C ALA A 678 -2.05 -12.36 1.33
N PRO A 679 -2.20 -12.32 -0.01
CA PRO A 679 -2.84 -11.22 -0.71
C PRO A 679 -4.26 -10.97 -0.20
N LYS A 680 -4.76 -9.76 -0.46
CA LYS A 680 -6.17 -9.41 -0.28
C LYS A 680 -7.07 -10.49 -0.90
N PRO A 681 -8.10 -10.98 -0.18
CA PRO A 681 -9.04 -11.96 -0.72
C PRO A 681 -9.75 -11.47 -1.99
N THR A 682 -10.07 -12.39 -2.89
CA THR A 682 -10.89 -12.12 -4.08
C THR A 682 -12.35 -12.43 -3.79
N PHE A 683 -13.25 -11.55 -4.27
CA PHE A 683 -14.70 -11.67 -4.12
C PHE A 683 -15.34 -11.79 -5.50
N THR A 684 -15.71 -13.00 -5.92
CA THR A 684 -16.51 -13.23 -7.15
C THR A 684 -17.86 -13.79 -6.74
N ASP A 685 -18.92 -12.97 -6.86
CA ASP A 685 -20.35 -13.34 -6.81
C ASP A 685 -20.74 -14.46 -5.82
N LEU A 686 -20.35 -14.29 -4.54
CA LEU A 686 -20.63 -15.14 -3.36
C LEU A 686 -19.52 -16.10 -2.92
N ASN A 687 -18.49 -16.33 -3.74
CA ASN A 687 -17.35 -17.18 -3.37
C ASN A 687 -16.21 -16.33 -2.80
N TYR A 688 -15.93 -16.56 -1.52
CA TYR A 688 -14.75 -16.02 -0.83
C TYR A 688 -13.57 -16.96 -1.06
N HIS A 689 -12.49 -16.42 -1.61
CA HIS A 689 -11.24 -17.14 -1.76
C HIS A 689 -10.10 -16.36 -1.13
N GLU A 690 -9.41 -17.01 -0.19
CA GLU A 690 -8.22 -16.50 0.48
C GLU A 690 -7.09 -17.52 0.35
N GLN A 691 -5.89 -17.06 -0.01
CA GLN A 691 -4.70 -17.89 0.08
C GLN A 691 -4.29 -18.07 1.54
N ALA A 692 -3.58 -19.16 1.85
CA ALA A 692 -3.18 -19.41 3.23
C ALA A 692 -2.15 -18.38 3.72
N SER A 693 -2.48 -17.63 4.76
CA SER A 693 -1.47 -16.95 5.60
C SER A 693 -0.83 -17.99 6.53
N TYR A 694 0.48 -17.94 6.76
CA TYR A 694 1.16 -19.02 7.47
C TYR A 694 2.45 -18.63 8.20
N LEU A 695 2.84 -19.49 9.15
CA LEU A 695 4.14 -19.54 9.79
C LEU A 695 4.92 -20.77 9.32
N ASN A 696 6.22 -20.61 9.08
CA ASN A 696 7.09 -21.75 8.76
C ASN A 696 8.56 -21.47 9.11
N SER A 697 9.36 -22.53 9.19
CA SER A 697 10.83 -22.44 9.19
C SER A 697 11.36 -22.65 7.77
N GLY A 698 12.21 -21.76 7.26
CA GLY A 698 12.79 -21.87 5.92
C GLY A 698 13.15 -20.52 5.30
N LEU A 699 13.67 -20.54 4.08
CA LEU A 699 14.06 -19.33 3.35
C LEU A 699 12.86 -18.72 2.58
N PRO A 700 12.77 -17.39 2.45
CA PRO A 700 11.67 -16.74 1.73
C PRO A 700 11.50 -17.24 0.29
N SER A 701 12.62 -17.55 -0.39
CA SER A 701 12.62 -18.14 -1.74
C SER A 701 11.92 -19.50 -1.84
N GLN A 702 11.68 -20.20 -0.72
CA GLN A 702 10.96 -21.47 -0.67
C GLN A 702 9.44 -21.29 -0.61
N HIS A 703 8.93 -20.05 -0.57
CA HIS A 703 7.50 -19.73 -0.50
C HIS A 703 6.63 -20.55 -1.47
N HIS A 704 6.97 -20.55 -2.76
CA HIS A 704 6.22 -21.31 -3.77
C HIS A 704 6.26 -22.82 -3.55
N THR A 705 7.37 -23.33 -2.98
CA THR A 705 7.48 -24.75 -2.62
C THR A 705 6.53 -25.09 -1.47
N PHE A 706 6.44 -24.24 -0.45
CA PHE A 706 5.51 -24.44 0.67
C PHE A 706 4.06 -24.40 0.24
N ILE A 707 3.69 -23.46 -0.64
CA ILE A 707 2.34 -23.42 -1.22
C ILE A 707 2.05 -24.67 -2.03
N HIS A 708 2.91 -25.02 -2.98
CA HIS A 708 2.68 -26.17 -3.88
C HIS A 708 2.59 -27.50 -3.10
N LYS A 709 3.43 -27.69 -2.09
CA LYS A 709 3.43 -28.92 -1.28
C LYS A 709 2.38 -28.89 -0.16
N GLY A 710 1.79 -27.73 0.14
CA GLY A 710 0.86 -27.56 1.26
C GLY A 710 1.51 -27.77 2.64
N THR A 711 2.82 -27.59 2.76
CA THR A 711 3.58 -27.85 3.99
C THR A 711 3.77 -26.57 4.79
N TYR A 712 3.06 -26.46 5.93
CA TYR A 712 3.09 -25.30 6.80
C TYR A 712 3.26 -25.74 8.26
N ALA A 713 3.98 -24.97 9.07
CA ALA A 713 4.04 -25.22 10.50
C ALA A 713 2.70 -24.85 11.18
N ALA A 714 2.11 -23.73 10.75
CA ALA A 714 0.73 -23.35 11.04
C ALA A 714 0.20 -22.45 9.93
N LYS A 715 -1.11 -22.50 9.63
CA LYS A 715 -1.74 -21.66 8.61
C LYS A 715 -3.19 -21.34 8.92
N SER A 716 -3.73 -20.31 8.27
CA SER A 716 -5.16 -20.05 8.18
C SER A 716 -5.56 -19.64 6.75
N THR A 717 -6.72 -20.11 6.30
CA THR A 717 -7.34 -19.75 5.01
C THR A 717 -8.60 -18.91 5.21
N VAL A 718 -8.78 -18.40 6.42
CA VAL A 718 -9.89 -17.52 6.82
C VAL A 718 -9.33 -16.35 7.64
N PHE A 719 -8.05 -16.05 7.46
CA PHE A 719 -7.35 -15.03 8.24
C PHE A 719 -7.94 -13.66 7.98
N TYR A 720 -8.46 -13.37 6.79
CA TYR A 720 -9.03 -12.06 6.47
C TYR A 720 -10.54 -11.96 6.64
N VAL A 721 -11.22 -13.04 7.01
CA VAL A 721 -12.69 -13.07 7.06
C VAL A 721 -13.23 -11.96 7.96
N GLY A 722 -14.10 -11.12 7.41
CA GLY A 722 -14.72 -10.02 8.14
C GLY A 722 -13.80 -8.83 8.44
N CYS A 723 -12.57 -8.79 7.92
CA CYS A 723 -11.65 -7.66 8.06
C CYS A 723 -11.93 -6.55 7.04
N ASN A 724 -11.64 -5.30 7.40
CA ASN A 724 -11.56 -4.22 6.42
C ASN A 724 -10.24 -4.35 5.65
N THR A 725 -10.31 -4.91 4.44
CA THR A 725 -9.19 -5.11 3.51
C THR A 725 -9.02 -3.96 2.51
N ASP A 726 -9.76 -2.85 2.69
CA ASP A 726 -9.69 -1.65 1.83
C ASP A 726 -8.77 -0.56 2.43
N ASP A 727 -8.14 -0.86 3.57
CA ASP A 727 -7.28 0.04 4.36
C ASP A 727 -6.02 -0.71 4.80
N TYR A 728 -5.08 -0.02 5.46
CA TYR A 728 -3.93 -0.66 6.10
C TYR A 728 -4.39 -1.68 7.14
N MET A 729 -3.98 -2.92 6.95
CA MET A 729 -4.19 -3.99 7.90
C MET A 729 -3.02 -4.05 8.88
N SER A 730 -3.33 -4.04 10.17
CA SER A 730 -2.32 -4.12 11.23
C SER A 730 -2.15 -5.56 11.68
N PHE A 731 -0.91 -6.00 11.84
CA PHE A 731 -0.56 -7.35 12.29
C PHE A 731 0.34 -7.29 13.52
N CYS A 732 0.35 -8.39 14.26
CA CYS A 732 1.25 -8.60 15.38
C CYS A 732 1.85 -10.01 15.30
N LEU A 733 3.17 -10.09 15.31
CA LEU A 733 3.92 -11.32 15.49
C LEU A 733 4.47 -11.34 16.93
N GLU A 734 3.95 -12.25 17.74
CA GLU A 734 4.36 -12.49 19.11
C GLU A 734 5.35 -13.65 19.16
N ILE A 735 6.51 -13.43 19.78
CA ILE A 735 7.60 -14.40 19.92
C ILE A 735 7.86 -14.64 21.40
N GLN A 736 7.46 -15.81 21.89
CA GLN A 736 7.70 -16.25 23.25
C GLN A 736 8.95 -17.12 23.30
N ARG A 737 10.07 -16.51 23.67
CA ARG A 737 11.40 -17.13 23.70
C ARG A 737 11.51 -18.33 24.65
N SER A 738 10.86 -18.25 25.82
CA SER A 738 10.87 -19.31 26.84
C SER A 738 10.20 -20.60 26.38
N THR A 739 9.15 -20.50 25.57
CA THR A 739 8.35 -21.64 25.10
C THR A 739 8.62 -21.99 23.64
N ASN A 740 9.52 -21.26 22.97
CA ASN A 740 9.80 -21.37 21.53
C ASN A 740 8.50 -21.26 20.68
N THR A 741 7.54 -20.45 21.13
CA THR A 741 6.22 -20.30 20.50
C THR A 741 6.14 -18.99 19.73
N VAL A 742 5.61 -19.05 18.51
CA VAL A 742 5.35 -17.90 17.65
C VAL A 742 3.86 -17.82 17.37
N THR A 743 3.28 -16.61 17.44
CA THR A 743 1.87 -16.37 17.13
C THR A 743 1.72 -15.15 16.24
N LEU A 744 1.08 -15.33 15.09
CA LEU A 744 0.63 -14.26 14.21
C LEU A 744 -0.86 -13.98 14.45
N SER A 745 -1.22 -12.71 14.61
CA SER A 745 -2.61 -12.27 14.71
C SER A 745 -2.82 -10.90 14.08
N HIS A 746 -4.08 -10.53 13.87
CA HIS A 746 -4.44 -9.13 13.61
C HIS A 746 -4.17 -8.24 14.82
N ALA A 747 -3.89 -6.99 14.53
CA ALA A 747 -3.87 -5.86 15.44
C ALA A 747 -4.80 -4.77 14.89
N GLY A 748 -4.86 -3.62 15.54
CA GLY A 748 -5.63 -2.47 15.06
C GLY A 748 -7.14 -2.73 14.99
N PRO A 749 -7.89 -1.97 14.18
CA PRO A 749 -9.36 -2.03 14.11
C PRO A 749 -9.92 -3.42 13.77
N ASN A 750 -9.20 -4.17 12.93
CA ASN A 750 -9.64 -5.50 12.49
C ASN A 750 -9.59 -6.54 13.61
N SER A 751 -8.70 -6.36 14.60
CA SER A 751 -8.62 -7.25 15.77
C SER A 751 -9.87 -7.26 16.66
N ILE A 752 -10.79 -6.31 16.45
CA ILE A 752 -12.08 -6.23 17.14
C ILE A 752 -13.09 -7.25 16.58
N TYR A 753 -13.00 -7.54 15.28
CA TYR A 753 -13.96 -8.37 14.56
C TYR A 753 -13.42 -9.76 14.25
N ASN A 754 -12.11 -9.85 13.94
CA ASN A 754 -11.47 -11.10 13.64
C ASN A 754 -10.38 -11.40 14.68
N HIS A 755 -10.58 -12.49 15.41
CA HIS A 755 -9.70 -12.97 16.47
C HIS A 755 -8.87 -14.19 16.05
N GLU A 756 -8.84 -14.53 14.76
CA GLU A 756 -8.05 -15.62 14.20
C GLU A 756 -6.57 -15.46 14.55
N LYS A 757 -5.94 -16.58 14.93
CA LYS A 757 -4.52 -16.63 15.28
C LYS A 757 -3.86 -17.82 14.59
N ILE A 758 -2.66 -17.59 14.10
CA ILE A 758 -1.80 -18.64 13.53
C ILE A 758 -0.65 -18.83 14.53
N SER A 759 -0.68 -19.92 15.29
CA SER A 759 0.30 -20.19 16.35
C SER A 759 1.02 -21.51 16.13
N HIS A 760 2.33 -21.53 16.37
CA HIS A 760 3.14 -22.74 16.33
C HIS A 760 4.22 -22.74 17.41
N ARG A 761 4.49 -23.90 18.01
CA ARG A 761 5.62 -24.12 18.91
C ARG A 761 6.70 -24.89 18.16
N PHE A 762 7.78 -24.21 17.79
CA PHE A 762 8.90 -24.84 17.10
C PHE A 762 9.70 -25.71 18.07
N THR A 763 10.33 -26.78 17.57
CA THR A 763 11.39 -27.45 18.33
C THR A 763 12.70 -26.68 18.15
N LYS A 764 13.61 -26.73 19.13
CA LYS A 764 14.92 -26.06 19.00
C LYS A 764 15.75 -26.61 17.84
N SER A 765 15.55 -27.87 17.46
CA SER A 765 16.20 -28.50 16.31
C SER A 765 15.67 -27.97 14.97
N ASP A 766 14.37 -27.66 14.89
CA ASP A 766 13.78 -27.09 13.69
C ASP A 766 14.13 -25.61 13.55
N LEU A 767 13.89 -24.86 14.63
CA LEU A 767 14.14 -23.43 14.71
C LEU A 767 14.22 -23.00 16.18
N ASP A 768 15.40 -22.57 16.62
CA ASP A 768 15.56 -21.90 17.91
C ASP A 768 15.27 -20.40 17.77
N VAL A 769 14.07 -19.96 18.20
CA VAL A 769 13.67 -18.55 18.10
C VAL A 769 14.55 -17.63 18.96
N ASN A 770 15.34 -18.18 19.88
CA ASN A 770 16.29 -17.42 20.68
C ASN A 770 17.48 -16.89 19.87
N THR A 771 17.78 -17.51 18.74
CA THR A 771 18.90 -17.10 17.88
C THR A 771 18.52 -16.03 16.85
N LEU A 772 17.22 -15.74 16.70
CA LEU A 772 16.73 -14.80 15.69
C LEU A 772 17.00 -13.37 16.12
N GLU A 773 17.52 -12.59 15.18
CA GLU A 773 17.99 -11.22 15.43
C GLU A 773 17.62 -10.24 14.32
N PHE A 774 17.83 -10.61 13.06
CA PHE A 774 17.66 -9.70 11.92
C PHE A 774 16.23 -9.76 11.38
N ILE A 775 15.72 -8.61 10.93
CA ILE A 775 14.38 -8.47 10.37
C ILE A 775 14.48 -8.14 8.89
N HIS A 776 13.81 -8.92 8.06
CA HIS A 776 13.73 -8.71 6.62
C HIS A 776 12.29 -8.69 6.13
N VAL A 777 12.05 -7.97 5.05
CA VAL A 777 10.75 -7.95 4.35
C VAL A 777 10.93 -8.25 2.87
N SER A 778 9.98 -8.98 2.29
CA SER A 778 9.91 -9.26 0.86
C SER A 778 8.47 -9.32 0.38
N ALA A 779 8.25 -9.08 -0.91
CA ALA A 779 6.94 -9.03 -1.53
C ALA A 779 6.82 -10.00 -2.71
N GLY A 780 5.60 -10.47 -2.97
CA GLY A 780 5.29 -11.41 -4.03
C GLY A 780 5.16 -10.72 -5.39
N VAL A 781 3.98 -10.87 -6.00
CA VAL A 781 3.71 -10.41 -7.38
C VAL A 781 3.45 -8.91 -7.42
N HIS A 782 3.05 -8.32 -6.29
CA HIS A 782 2.66 -6.92 -6.18
C HIS A 782 3.57 -6.15 -5.24
N THR A 783 3.71 -4.85 -5.49
CA THR A 783 4.39 -3.91 -4.59
C THR A 783 3.57 -3.75 -3.32
N VAL A 784 4.24 -3.80 -2.16
CA VAL A 784 3.58 -3.77 -0.85
C VAL A 784 4.11 -2.64 0.03
N PRO A 785 3.29 -1.64 0.38
CA PRO A 785 3.65 -0.64 1.35
C PRO A 785 3.50 -1.19 2.77
N ILE A 786 4.57 -1.05 3.55
CA ILE A 786 4.67 -1.41 4.95
C ILE A 786 4.85 -0.13 5.76
N ARG A 787 4.11 0.01 6.85
CA ARG A 787 4.20 1.13 7.78
C ARG A 787 4.26 0.65 9.22
N ASN A 788 4.72 1.53 10.12
CA ASN A 788 4.71 1.31 11.55
C ASN A 788 5.32 -0.05 11.95
N LEU A 789 6.37 -0.48 11.24
CA LEU A 789 7.08 -1.68 11.62
C LEU A 789 7.94 -1.38 12.85
N ILE A 790 7.50 -1.89 14.00
CA ILE A 790 8.13 -1.66 15.30
C ILE A 790 8.41 -2.98 16.01
N VAL A 791 9.47 -2.98 16.82
CA VAL A 791 9.84 -4.08 17.70
C VAL A 791 9.69 -3.63 19.14
N SER A 792 9.06 -4.43 19.99
CA SER A 792 8.90 -4.09 21.41
C SER A 792 8.87 -5.33 22.28
N CYS A 793 9.38 -5.25 23.50
CA CYS A 793 9.20 -6.28 24.52
C CYS A 793 7.95 -6.06 25.39
N ARG A 794 7.17 -4.99 25.13
CA ARG A 794 5.87 -4.74 25.76
C ARG A 794 4.76 -4.69 24.72
N LYS A 795 3.61 -5.26 25.07
CA LYS A 795 2.43 -5.19 24.23
C LYS A 795 1.99 -3.73 24.06
N GLN A 796 1.87 -3.28 22.82
CA GLN A 796 1.49 -1.91 22.49
C GLN A 796 -0.03 -1.76 22.53
N PHE A 797 -0.60 -1.43 23.70
CA PHE A 797 -2.05 -1.41 23.91
C PHE A 797 -2.81 -0.48 22.94
N HIS A 798 -2.21 0.63 22.53
CA HIS A 798 -2.83 1.55 21.56
C HIS A 798 -2.97 0.96 20.15
N LEU A 799 -2.18 -0.06 19.79
CA LEU A 799 -2.32 -0.85 18.56
C LEU A 799 -3.31 -2.02 18.70
N HIS A 800 -3.96 -2.14 19.85
CA HIS A 800 -5.05 -3.10 20.11
C HIS A 800 -6.31 -2.32 20.50
N PRO A 801 -6.89 -1.52 19.58
CA PRO A 801 -8.07 -0.73 19.90
C PRO A 801 -9.18 -1.66 20.40
N THR A 802 -9.69 -1.31 21.58
CA THR A 802 -10.42 -2.24 22.41
C THR A 802 -11.91 -2.24 22.07
N TYR A 803 -12.45 -3.44 21.90
CA TYR A 803 -13.79 -3.74 22.37
C TYR A 803 -13.96 -3.20 23.79
N ASP A 804 -15.00 -2.38 24.02
CA ASP A 804 -15.28 -1.85 25.35
C ASP A 804 -15.89 -2.93 26.23
N LYS A 805 -15.00 -3.67 26.92
CA LYS A 805 -15.37 -4.75 27.86
C LYS A 805 -16.24 -4.27 29.01
N ASN A 806 -16.20 -2.98 29.32
CA ASN A 806 -16.94 -2.38 30.42
C ASN A 806 -18.33 -1.91 30.00
N PHE A 807 -18.66 -1.99 28.71
CA PHE A 807 -19.98 -1.60 28.22
C PHE A 807 -21.07 -2.51 28.81
N LYS A 808 -21.96 -1.89 29.58
CA LYS A 808 -23.22 -2.49 30.04
C LYS A 808 -24.36 -1.61 29.54
N LYS A 809 -25.22 -2.14 28.67
CA LYS A 809 -26.46 -1.45 28.33
C LYS A 809 -27.44 -1.70 29.48
N ASN A 810 -27.80 -0.66 30.23
CA ASN A 810 -28.81 -0.77 31.29
C ASN A 810 -30.11 -1.29 30.68
N SER A 811 -30.50 -2.52 30.99
CA SER A 811 -31.75 -3.16 30.55
C SER A 811 -32.95 -2.74 31.41
N SER A 812 -32.93 -1.53 31.97
CA SER A 812 -33.99 -1.00 32.83
C SER A 812 -33.91 0.52 32.96
N SER A 813 -34.60 1.24 32.06
CA SER A 813 -35.21 2.53 32.41
C SER A 813 -36.22 2.92 31.33
N SER A 814 -37.48 2.77 31.70
CA SER A 814 -38.60 3.55 31.20
C SER A 814 -38.25 5.02 31.01
N PHE A 815 -38.82 5.61 29.97
CA PHE A 815 -38.97 7.05 29.77
C PHE A 815 -39.28 7.80 31.07
N ALA A 816 -38.44 8.79 31.41
CA ALA A 816 -38.82 10.14 31.82
C ALA A 816 -37.59 10.95 32.26
N THR A 817 -37.62 12.23 31.89
CA THR A 817 -36.89 13.36 32.52
C THR A 817 -35.46 13.63 32.05
N ALA A 818 -35.36 14.35 30.93
CA ALA A 818 -34.59 15.60 30.87
C ALA A 818 -35.14 16.47 29.71
N MET A 819 -36.32 17.07 29.93
CA MET A 819 -36.68 18.30 29.23
C MET A 819 -36.10 19.46 30.05
N SER A 820 -35.25 20.28 29.42
CA SER A 820 -35.43 21.74 29.34
C SER A 820 -34.16 22.38 28.77
N ILE A 821 -34.30 23.04 27.63
CA ILE A 821 -33.98 24.48 27.44
C ILE A 821 -34.44 24.83 26.00
N ASP A 822 -35.52 25.62 26.00
CA ASP A 822 -35.99 26.61 25.02
C ASP A 822 -35.90 26.37 23.51
N THR A 823 -37.08 26.07 22.96
CA THR A 823 -37.55 26.53 21.65
C THR A 823 -37.94 28.01 21.65
N GLN A 824 -37.38 28.80 20.73
CA GLN A 824 -38.05 29.91 20.03
C GLN A 824 -37.63 29.83 18.54
N VAL A 825 -38.48 29.32 17.63
CA VAL A 825 -39.61 29.95 16.90
C VAL A 825 -39.19 30.53 15.53
N THR A 826 -39.68 29.84 14.47
CA THR A 826 -40.12 30.28 13.10
C THR A 826 -39.09 30.89 12.13
N GLU A 827 -39.03 30.53 10.83
CA GLU A 827 -40.12 30.50 9.83
C GLU A 827 -39.96 29.44 8.71
N PRO A 828 -41.05 29.13 7.97
CA PRO A 828 -41.10 28.14 6.89
C PRO A 828 -40.96 28.78 5.50
N TYR A 829 -40.34 28.07 4.53
CA TYR A 829 -40.43 28.44 3.11
C TYR A 829 -41.15 27.36 2.29
N HIS A 830 -42.19 27.80 1.60
CA HIS A 830 -43.07 27.03 0.73
C HIS A 830 -42.41 26.60 -0.60
N PRO A 831 -42.95 25.55 -1.26
CA PRO A 831 -42.49 25.02 -2.55
C PRO A 831 -43.21 25.69 -3.74
N LEU A 832 -42.76 25.41 -4.98
CA LEU A 832 -43.48 25.33 -6.29
C LEU A 832 -42.49 25.57 -7.48
N PRO A 833 -42.80 25.28 -8.77
CA PRO A 833 -43.15 23.98 -9.38
C PRO A 833 -42.43 23.70 -10.73
N SER A 834 -42.78 22.55 -11.32
CA SER A 834 -42.34 21.82 -12.54
C SER A 834 -42.54 22.45 -13.94
N LYS A 835 -41.76 21.99 -14.96
CA LYS A 835 -42.16 21.29 -16.25
C LYS A 835 -41.28 21.61 -17.51
N VAL A 836 -40.74 20.56 -18.19
CA VAL A 836 -41.00 20.11 -19.61
C VAL A 836 -39.93 20.65 -20.62
N ASP A 837 -39.37 19.98 -21.66
CA ASP A 837 -39.78 18.89 -22.58
C ASP A 837 -38.59 18.15 -23.30
N ASN A 838 -38.93 17.07 -24.01
CA ASN A 838 -38.11 16.07 -24.75
C ASN A 838 -37.45 16.51 -26.09
N LYS A 839 -36.40 15.78 -26.54
CA LYS A 839 -36.30 15.16 -27.90
C LYS A 839 -35.10 14.19 -28.07
N GLU A 840 -35.39 13.02 -28.63
CA GLU A 840 -34.47 11.92 -28.99
C GLU A 840 -33.81 12.08 -30.37
N SER A 841 -32.62 11.51 -30.54
CA SER A 841 -32.08 11.01 -31.82
C SER A 841 -31.22 9.76 -31.59
N ILE A 842 -31.51 8.70 -32.35
CA ILE A 842 -30.85 7.37 -32.29
C ILE A 842 -29.63 7.37 -33.21
N THR A 843 -28.48 6.86 -32.75
CA THR A 843 -27.24 6.70 -33.52
C THR A 843 -26.73 5.24 -33.55
N LEU A 844 -25.71 4.98 -34.37
CA LEU A 844 -25.07 3.69 -34.66
C LEU A 844 -24.69 2.73 -33.49
N PRO A 845 -24.60 3.12 -32.19
CA PRO A 845 -24.32 2.17 -31.10
C PRO A 845 -25.36 1.04 -30.92
N ASP A 846 -26.57 1.19 -31.45
CA ASP A 846 -27.67 0.22 -31.30
C ASP A 846 -27.45 -1.10 -32.05
N PHE A 847 -26.53 -1.14 -33.02
CA PHE A 847 -26.22 -2.36 -33.78
C PHE A 847 -25.24 -3.30 -33.05
N PHE A 848 -24.25 -2.76 -32.33
CA PHE A 848 -23.25 -3.55 -31.58
C PHE A 848 -23.78 -4.06 -30.23
N ALA A 849 -24.63 -3.28 -29.55
CA ALA A 849 -25.31 -3.72 -28.33
C ALA A 849 -26.23 -4.94 -28.58
N ARG A 850 -26.85 -5.02 -29.77
CA ARG A 850 -27.67 -6.17 -30.21
C ARG A 850 -26.87 -7.46 -30.47
N MET A 851 -25.56 -7.41 -30.71
CA MET A 851 -24.72 -8.61 -30.87
C MET A 851 -24.17 -9.12 -29.53
N LYS A 852 -23.81 -8.22 -28.61
CA LYS A 852 -23.35 -8.59 -27.26
C LYS A 852 -24.45 -9.30 -26.48
N PHE A 853 -25.66 -8.74 -26.47
CA PHE A 853 -26.86 -9.36 -25.87
C PHE A 853 -27.18 -10.77 -26.43
N LYS A 854 -26.85 -11.04 -27.70
CA LYS A 854 -27.02 -12.38 -28.31
C LYS A 854 -25.96 -13.39 -27.85
N ARG A 855 -24.72 -12.98 -27.60
CA ARG A 855 -23.64 -13.87 -27.11
C ARG A 855 -23.94 -14.38 -25.71
N ASP A 856 -24.41 -13.49 -24.85
CA ASP A 856 -24.60 -13.70 -23.41
C ASP A 856 -25.84 -14.56 -23.15
N THR A 857 -26.88 -14.31 -23.93
CA THR A 857 -28.09 -15.14 -23.98
C THR A 857 -27.77 -16.55 -24.47
N VAL A 858 -26.89 -16.71 -25.48
CA VAL A 858 -26.52 -18.01 -26.04
C VAL A 858 -25.60 -18.80 -25.08
N VAL A 859 -24.61 -18.17 -24.44
CA VAL A 859 -23.72 -18.84 -23.45
C VAL A 859 -24.49 -19.27 -22.21
N ASN A 860 -25.40 -18.43 -21.69
CA ASN A 860 -26.27 -18.80 -20.57
C ASN A 860 -27.32 -19.85 -20.94
N GLN A 861 -27.84 -19.82 -22.18
CA GLN A 861 -28.69 -20.88 -22.72
C GLN A 861 -27.92 -22.20 -22.86
N MET A 862 -26.64 -22.17 -23.26
CA MET A 862 -25.75 -23.34 -23.32
C MET A 862 -25.41 -23.91 -21.94
N LYS A 863 -25.19 -23.08 -20.91
CA LYS A 863 -24.97 -23.55 -19.52
C LYS A 863 -26.23 -24.20 -18.94
N LYS A 864 -27.43 -23.64 -19.18
CA LYS A 864 -28.72 -24.21 -18.74
C LYS A 864 -29.04 -25.56 -19.37
N THR A 865 -28.68 -25.77 -20.64
CA THR A 865 -28.89 -27.04 -21.35
C THR A 865 -27.88 -28.11 -20.94
N THR A 866 -26.63 -27.75 -20.67
CA THR A 866 -25.58 -28.71 -20.25
C THR A 866 -25.77 -29.27 -18.83
N LEU A 867 -26.55 -28.59 -17.98
CA LEU A 867 -26.85 -29.00 -16.60
C LEU A 867 -28.28 -29.52 -16.40
N ALA A 868 -29.15 -29.41 -17.40
CA ALA A 868 -30.47 -30.02 -17.37
C ALA A 868 -30.32 -31.52 -17.68
N LYS A 869 -30.96 -32.39 -16.88
CA LYS A 869 -31.19 -33.77 -17.29
C LYS A 869 -32.10 -33.73 -18.51
N ASP A 870 -31.57 -34.13 -19.67
CA ASP A 870 -32.39 -34.46 -20.81
C ASP A 870 -33.18 -35.73 -20.44
N ASP A 871 -34.51 -35.65 -20.39
CA ASP A 871 -35.41 -36.73 -19.88
C ASP A 871 -35.29 -38.05 -20.67
N ASN A 872 -34.52 -38.06 -21.76
CA ASN A 872 -34.24 -39.23 -22.60
C ASN A 872 -32.80 -39.81 -22.48
N SER A 873 -31.90 -39.23 -21.68
CA SER A 873 -30.52 -39.74 -21.49
C SER A 873 -30.36 -40.49 -20.16
N LEU A 874 -30.12 -41.81 -20.23
CA LEU A 874 -29.79 -42.64 -19.05
C LEU A 874 -28.39 -42.35 -18.47
N LEU A 875 -27.55 -41.57 -19.16
CA LEU A 875 -26.17 -41.26 -18.79
C LEU A 875 -26.03 -39.89 -18.11
N THR A 876 -25.08 -39.78 -17.18
CA THR A 876 -24.82 -38.54 -16.44
C THR A 876 -24.04 -37.55 -17.31
N PRO A 877 -24.36 -36.25 -17.36
CA PRO A 877 -23.58 -35.29 -18.14
C PRO A 877 -22.10 -35.25 -17.71
N CYS A 878 -21.19 -35.25 -18.67
CA CYS A 878 -19.75 -35.14 -18.39
C CYS A 878 -19.42 -33.76 -17.81
N PHE A 879 -18.70 -33.72 -16.68
CA PHE A 879 -18.23 -32.47 -16.05
C PHE A 879 -17.47 -31.55 -17.02
N ASN A 880 -16.66 -32.13 -17.91
CA ASN A 880 -15.88 -31.36 -18.90
C ASN A 880 -16.67 -31.02 -20.18
N SER A 881 -17.89 -31.54 -20.35
CA SER A 881 -18.79 -31.28 -21.48
C SER A 881 -18.05 -31.30 -22.85
N ILE A 882 -18.26 -30.30 -23.70
CA ILE A 882 -17.62 -30.13 -25.02
C ILE A 882 -16.09 -30.02 -24.96
N ASN A 883 -15.52 -29.73 -23.78
CA ASN A 883 -14.08 -29.63 -23.57
C ASN A 883 -13.46 -30.96 -23.10
N CYS A 884 -14.21 -32.07 -23.07
CA CYS A 884 -13.71 -33.36 -22.57
C CYS A 884 -12.71 -34.02 -23.55
N PRO A 885 -11.41 -34.10 -23.21
CA PRO A 885 -10.44 -34.80 -24.07
C PRO A 885 -10.58 -36.33 -24.00
N ILE A 886 -11.18 -36.85 -22.92
CA ILE A 886 -11.32 -38.30 -22.68
C ILE A 886 -12.31 -38.92 -23.66
N GLN A 887 -13.34 -38.18 -24.07
CA GLN A 887 -14.38 -38.61 -25.02
C GLN A 887 -13.79 -39.19 -26.32
N PHE A 888 -12.70 -38.60 -26.81
CA PHE A 888 -12.06 -38.96 -28.08
C PHE A 888 -10.75 -39.73 -27.91
N SER A 889 -10.42 -40.12 -26.68
CA SER A 889 -9.21 -40.90 -26.36
C SER A 889 -9.42 -42.40 -26.59
N LYS A 890 -8.34 -43.19 -26.52
CA LYS A 890 -8.40 -44.67 -26.55
C LYS A 890 -9.26 -45.26 -25.41
N ASN A 891 -9.38 -44.54 -24.29
CA ASN A 891 -10.21 -44.93 -23.15
C ASN A 891 -11.64 -44.34 -23.23
N GLY A 892 -11.99 -43.68 -24.35
CA GLY A 892 -13.26 -42.99 -24.52
C GLY A 892 -14.48 -43.91 -24.44
N GLN A 893 -14.36 -45.19 -24.79
CA GLN A 893 -15.48 -46.14 -24.70
C GLN A 893 -16.00 -46.36 -23.27
N ASP A 894 -15.11 -46.50 -22.28
CA ASP A 894 -15.51 -46.65 -20.86
C ASP A 894 -16.01 -45.32 -20.26
N HIS A 895 -15.51 -44.20 -20.76
CA HIS A 895 -16.00 -42.88 -20.37
C HIS A 895 -17.39 -42.58 -20.94
N ASN A 896 -17.58 -42.86 -22.24
CA ASN A 896 -18.82 -42.61 -22.98
C ASN A 896 -19.94 -43.59 -22.60
N SER A 897 -19.62 -44.74 -21.97
CA SER A 897 -20.63 -45.63 -21.39
C SER A 897 -21.20 -45.13 -20.06
N LYS A 898 -20.55 -44.14 -19.42
CA LYS A 898 -20.93 -43.56 -18.11
C LYS A 898 -21.41 -42.12 -18.23
N PHE A 899 -20.87 -41.37 -19.18
CA PHE A 899 -21.11 -39.94 -19.32
C PHE A 899 -21.63 -39.53 -20.71
N SER A 900 -22.61 -38.63 -20.72
CA SER A 900 -23.11 -37.99 -21.94
C SER A 900 -22.36 -36.69 -22.26
N HIS A 901 -22.27 -36.34 -23.54
CA HIS A 901 -21.61 -35.14 -24.04
C HIS A 901 -22.48 -34.45 -25.10
N PRO A 902 -22.40 -33.13 -25.29
CA PRO A 902 -23.08 -32.49 -26.41
C PRO A 902 -22.55 -32.94 -27.77
N CYS A 903 -23.46 -33.24 -28.70
CA CYS A 903 -23.10 -33.59 -30.06
C CYS A 903 -22.45 -32.40 -30.78
N ARG A 904 -21.30 -32.63 -31.41
CA ARG A 904 -20.56 -31.62 -32.18
C ARG A 904 -21.30 -31.08 -33.39
N PHE A 905 -22.36 -31.75 -33.85
CA PHE A 905 -23.20 -31.30 -34.96
C PHE A 905 -24.60 -30.89 -34.51
N ALA A 906 -24.91 -31.01 -33.21
CA ALA A 906 -26.21 -30.68 -32.62
C ALA A 906 -27.38 -31.20 -33.49
N GLU A 907 -28.32 -30.35 -33.88
CA GLU A 907 -29.48 -30.71 -34.70
C GLU A 907 -29.16 -31.22 -36.12
N HIS A 908 -27.92 -31.07 -36.61
CA HIS A 908 -27.48 -31.54 -37.95
C HIS A 908 -26.69 -32.85 -37.91
N CYS A 909 -26.62 -33.50 -36.76
CA CYS A 909 -25.97 -34.80 -36.65
C CYS A 909 -26.71 -35.85 -37.49
N ARG A 910 -25.98 -36.55 -38.35
CA ARG A 910 -26.54 -37.66 -39.17
C ARG A 910 -26.38 -39.03 -38.51
N ASN A 911 -25.55 -39.14 -37.47
CA ASN A 911 -25.23 -40.38 -36.75
C ASN A 911 -25.39 -40.15 -35.24
N PRO A 912 -26.61 -40.24 -34.69
CA PRO A 912 -26.84 -40.08 -33.25
C PRO A 912 -26.28 -41.28 -32.48
N GLU A 913 -25.36 -41.03 -31.56
CA GLU A 913 -24.84 -42.04 -30.64
C GLU A 913 -25.47 -41.89 -29.24
N PRO A 914 -25.68 -42.97 -28.46
CA PRO A 914 -26.40 -42.91 -27.17
C PRO A 914 -25.76 -42.00 -26.11
N HIS A 915 -24.47 -41.70 -26.23
CA HIS A 915 -23.72 -40.85 -25.31
C HIS A 915 -23.64 -39.39 -25.78
N LEU A 916 -24.32 -39.03 -26.88
CA LEU A 916 -24.35 -37.70 -27.44
C LEU A 916 -25.74 -37.05 -27.29
N THR A 917 -25.80 -35.87 -26.69
CA THR A 917 -27.03 -35.08 -26.60
C THR A 917 -27.18 -34.17 -27.83
N HIS A 918 -28.38 -34.14 -28.42
CA HIS A 918 -28.67 -33.47 -29.70
C HIS A 918 -29.65 -32.30 -29.52
N GLU A 919 -29.43 -31.51 -28.48
CA GLU A 919 -30.28 -30.35 -28.21
C GLU A 919 -30.14 -29.32 -29.35
N SER A 920 -31.28 -28.86 -29.86
CA SER A 920 -31.33 -27.82 -30.90
C SER A 920 -30.83 -26.49 -30.32
N ARG A 921 -29.67 -26.01 -30.76
CA ARG A 921 -29.02 -24.82 -30.17
C ARG A 921 -29.38 -23.49 -30.81
N ARG A 922 -30.24 -23.46 -31.85
CA ARG A 922 -30.64 -22.24 -32.59
C ARG A 922 -29.46 -21.31 -32.93
N VAL A 923 -28.32 -21.89 -33.29
CA VAL A 923 -27.09 -21.15 -33.62
C VAL A 923 -27.24 -20.50 -35.00
N HIS A 924 -26.90 -19.22 -35.12
CA HIS A 924 -27.01 -18.47 -36.37
C HIS A 924 -25.94 -18.91 -37.38
N MET A 925 -26.27 -18.91 -38.68
CA MET A 925 -25.30 -19.15 -39.76
C MET A 925 -24.32 -17.98 -39.83
N CYS A 926 -23.01 -18.26 -39.94
CA CYS A 926 -22.01 -17.23 -40.18
C CYS A 926 -22.25 -16.58 -41.55
N HIS A 927 -22.28 -15.24 -41.60
CA HIS A 927 -22.50 -14.50 -42.84
C HIS A 927 -21.33 -14.63 -43.84
N LEU A 928 -20.15 -15.04 -43.37
CA LEU A 928 -18.97 -15.30 -44.21
C LEU A 928 -18.78 -16.78 -44.55
N ASP A 929 -19.53 -17.68 -43.89
CA ASP A 929 -19.50 -19.14 -44.06
C ASP A 929 -18.10 -19.73 -44.38
N ASP A 930 -17.88 -20.22 -45.61
CA ASP A 930 -16.63 -20.82 -46.08
C ASP A 930 -15.44 -19.85 -46.13
N LYS A 931 -15.68 -18.54 -46.16
CA LYS A 931 -14.67 -17.47 -46.16
C LYS A 931 -14.39 -16.89 -44.77
N CYS A 932 -14.94 -17.50 -43.71
CA CYS A 932 -14.73 -17.02 -42.36
C CYS A 932 -13.25 -17.18 -41.93
N GLN A 933 -12.61 -16.10 -41.48
CA GLN A 933 -11.23 -16.16 -40.95
C GLN A 933 -11.17 -16.71 -39.51
N SER A 934 -12.31 -16.86 -38.85
CA SER A 934 -12.45 -17.32 -37.46
C SER A 934 -12.82 -18.80 -37.36
N LEU A 935 -12.60 -19.61 -38.41
CA LEU A 935 -12.93 -21.04 -38.41
C LEU A 935 -12.15 -21.86 -37.35
N CYS A 936 -10.99 -21.36 -36.95
CA CYS A 936 -10.10 -21.92 -35.93
C CYS A 936 -10.45 -21.46 -34.51
N ASP A 937 -11.33 -20.47 -34.33
CA ASP A 937 -11.71 -19.97 -33.00
C ASP A 937 -12.81 -20.86 -32.40
N PRO A 938 -12.54 -21.60 -31.30
CA PRO A 938 -13.50 -22.52 -30.70
C PRO A 938 -14.77 -21.83 -30.18
N ILE A 939 -14.68 -20.55 -29.79
CA ILE A 939 -15.81 -19.75 -29.30
C ILE A 939 -16.67 -19.27 -30.45
N HIS A 940 -16.03 -18.78 -31.52
CA HIS A 940 -16.74 -18.42 -32.75
C HIS A 940 -17.52 -19.62 -33.30
N ARG A 941 -16.92 -20.81 -33.30
CA ARG A 941 -17.57 -22.06 -33.75
C ARG A 941 -18.78 -22.45 -32.89
N ALA A 942 -18.75 -22.16 -31.59
CA ALA A 942 -19.89 -22.38 -30.71
C ALA A 942 -21.04 -21.37 -30.93
N LEU A 943 -20.72 -20.14 -31.35
CA LEU A 943 -21.69 -19.06 -31.54
C LEU A 943 -22.26 -18.96 -32.97
N PHE A 944 -21.51 -19.46 -33.96
CA PHE A 944 -21.90 -19.41 -35.37
C PHE A 944 -21.66 -20.76 -36.06
N ARG A 945 -22.71 -21.26 -36.71
CA ARG A 945 -22.60 -22.46 -37.54
C ARG A 945 -22.05 -22.11 -38.91
N HIS A 946 -21.32 -23.05 -39.49
CA HIS A 946 -20.76 -22.98 -40.84
C HIS A 946 -21.16 -24.24 -41.60
N THR A 947 -21.40 -24.13 -42.89
CA THR A 947 -21.83 -25.23 -43.73
C THR A 947 -20.78 -26.34 -43.70
N ASN A 948 -21.22 -27.59 -43.45
CA ASN A 948 -20.37 -28.79 -43.39
C ASN A 948 -19.30 -28.82 -42.28
N LEU A 949 -19.36 -27.95 -41.27
CA LEU A 949 -18.41 -27.94 -40.16
C LEU A 949 -19.12 -28.17 -38.80
N PRO A 950 -18.47 -28.86 -37.84
CA PRO A 950 -19.03 -29.04 -36.51
C PRO A 950 -19.14 -27.72 -35.75
N TYR A 951 -20.12 -27.62 -34.85
CA TYR A 951 -20.32 -26.51 -33.93
C TYR A 951 -19.21 -26.46 -32.87
N PHE A 952 -18.67 -27.62 -32.47
CA PHE A 952 -17.59 -27.69 -31.49
C PHE A 952 -16.36 -28.39 -32.06
N LEU A 953 -15.18 -27.82 -31.78
CA LEU A 953 -13.90 -28.45 -32.10
C LEU A 953 -13.62 -29.62 -31.16
N ILE A 954 -12.78 -30.55 -31.60
CA ILE A 954 -12.35 -31.70 -30.78
C ILE A 954 -11.24 -31.23 -29.82
N PRO A 955 -11.33 -31.43 -28.51
CA PRO A 955 -10.20 -31.15 -27.62
C PRO A 955 -8.97 -31.97 -28.05
N CYS A 956 -7.89 -31.29 -28.43
CA CYS A 956 -6.63 -31.91 -28.84
C CYS A 956 -6.05 -32.72 -27.69
N GLN A 957 -5.60 -33.96 -27.93
CA GLN A 957 -5.02 -34.78 -26.85
C GLN A 957 -3.78 -34.14 -26.19
N PHE A 958 -3.09 -33.24 -26.90
CA PHE A 958 -1.92 -32.51 -26.40
C PHE A 958 -2.26 -31.12 -25.84
N GLN A 959 -3.51 -30.66 -26.00
CA GLN A 959 -4.00 -29.35 -25.51
C GLN A 959 -2.98 -28.23 -25.80
N GLY A 960 -2.65 -27.39 -24.82
CA GLY A 960 -1.69 -26.28 -24.97
C GLY A 960 -0.24 -26.70 -25.27
N ASN A 961 0.06 -28.00 -25.26
CA ASN A 961 1.38 -28.55 -25.62
C ASN A 961 1.42 -29.09 -27.06
N CYS A 962 0.39 -28.87 -27.88
CA CYS A 962 0.39 -29.31 -29.27
C CYS A 962 1.29 -28.42 -30.14
N THR A 963 2.19 -29.02 -30.92
CA THR A 963 3.14 -28.30 -31.80
C THR A 963 2.69 -28.26 -33.27
N ASN A 964 1.46 -28.68 -33.58
CA ASN A 964 0.94 -28.71 -34.95
C ASN A 964 0.18 -27.41 -35.27
N GLU A 965 0.82 -26.52 -36.03
CA GLU A 965 0.30 -25.17 -36.35
C GLU A 965 -0.51 -25.12 -37.67
N SER A 966 -0.84 -26.27 -38.27
CA SER A 966 -1.56 -26.26 -39.55
C SER A 966 -3.03 -25.82 -39.39
N ASP A 967 -3.52 -25.00 -40.33
CA ASP A 967 -4.93 -24.56 -40.34
C ASP A 967 -5.91 -25.74 -40.37
N GLN A 968 -5.57 -26.82 -41.08
CA GLN A 968 -6.37 -28.04 -41.10
C GLN A 968 -6.50 -28.69 -39.72
N HIS A 969 -5.46 -28.57 -38.88
CA HIS A 969 -5.50 -29.03 -37.50
C HIS A 969 -6.35 -28.11 -36.64
N HIS A 970 -6.17 -26.79 -36.74
CA HIS A 970 -6.89 -25.80 -35.93
C HIS A 970 -8.38 -25.65 -36.30
N ILE A 971 -8.78 -25.98 -37.53
CA ILE A 971 -10.21 -26.04 -37.91
C ILE A 971 -10.94 -27.24 -37.28
N LYS A 972 -10.20 -28.25 -36.81
CA LYS A 972 -10.72 -29.51 -36.29
C LYS A 972 -10.54 -29.66 -34.78
N TYR A 973 -9.46 -29.14 -34.20
CA TYR A 973 -9.09 -29.34 -32.81
C TYR A 973 -8.98 -28.02 -32.02
N SER A 974 -9.34 -28.07 -30.73
CA SER A 974 -9.06 -27.01 -29.76
C SER A 974 -7.90 -27.38 -28.84
N HIS A 975 -7.13 -26.40 -28.40
CA HIS A 975 -5.83 -26.55 -27.73
C HIS A 975 -5.88 -26.04 -26.29
N GLY A 976 -7.04 -26.14 -25.65
CA GLY A 976 -7.28 -25.75 -24.27
C GLY A 976 -8.08 -24.46 -24.11
N GLU A 977 -8.55 -23.86 -25.20
CA GLU A 977 -9.53 -22.77 -25.17
C GLU A 977 -10.86 -23.33 -24.65
N ARG A 978 -11.24 -22.93 -23.44
CA ARG A 978 -12.44 -23.44 -22.78
C ARG A 978 -13.66 -22.64 -23.24
N VAL A 979 -14.38 -23.21 -24.21
CA VAL A 979 -15.58 -22.62 -24.85
C VAL A 979 -16.72 -22.28 -23.87
N LEU A 980 -16.69 -22.81 -22.64
CA LEU A 980 -17.70 -22.61 -21.59
C LEU A 980 -17.16 -21.94 -20.31
N GLU A 981 -15.90 -21.49 -20.31
CA GLU A 981 -15.37 -20.66 -19.21
C GLU A 981 -15.33 -19.18 -19.61
N GLU A 982 -15.69 -18.32 -18.65
CA GLU A 982 -15.82 -16.88 -18.86
C GLU A 982 -14.49 -16.24 -19.25
N ILE A 983 -14.43 -15.64 -20.45
CA ILE A 983 -13.33 -14.75 -20.84
C ILE A 983 -13.67 -13.34 -20.37
N GLN A 984 -12.85 -12.78 -19.47
CA GLN A 984 -12.87 -11.35 -19.16
C GLN A 984 -12.24 -10.56 -20.32
N THR A 985 -13.05 -9.82 -21.09
CA THR A 985 -12.55 -8.78 -22.01
C THR A 985 -13.18 -7.43 -21.68
N THR A 986 -12.34 -6.44 -21.34
CA THR A 986 -12.71 -5.03 -21.18
C THR A 986 -12.54 -4.27 -22.50
N THR A 987 -13.60 -3.62 -23.00
CA THR A 987 -13.49 -2.54 -24.00
C THR A 987 -13.96 -1.20 -23.43
N SER A 988 -13.31 -0.15 -23.93
CA SER A 988 -13.34 1.24 -23.46
C SER A 988 -14.68 1.93 -23.78
N ASN A 989 -15.64 1.86 -22.85
CA ASN A 989 -16.69 2.88 -22.65
C ASN A 989 -17.49 2.74 -21.34
N GLY A 990 -16.89 2.23 -20.25
CA GLY A 990 -17.37 2.49 -18.88
C GLY A 990 -18.80 2.06 -18.52
N LYS A 991 -19.47 1.24 -19.33
CA LYS A 991 -20.67 0.49 -18.94
C LYS A 991 -20.32 -1.00 -18.87
N GLN A 992 -20.25 -1.53 -17.65
CA GLN A 992 -20.24 -2.97 -17.39
C GLN A 992 -21.64 -3.53 -17.67
N GLU A 993 -21.88 -3.97 -18.90
CA GLU A 993 -22.91 -4.97 -19.19
C GLU A 993 -22.26 -6.34 -19.11
N PHE A 994 -22.84 -7.20 -18.25
CA PHE A 994 -22.49 -8.61 -18.08
C PHE A 994 -22.62 -9.36 -19.40
N VAL A 995 -21.62 -10.21 -19.69
CA VAL A 995 -21.64 -11.21 -20.78
C VAL A 995 -21.78 -12.61 -20.21
#